data_AF-A0AAD5XY76-F1
#
_entry.id   AF-A0AAD5XY76-F1
#
_cell.length_a   1.000
_cell.length_b   1.000
_cell.length_c   1.000
_cell.angle_alpha   90.00
_cell.angle_beta   90.00
_cell.angle_gamma   90.00
#
_symmetry.space_group_name_H-M   'P 1'
#
loop_
_entity.id
_entity.type
_entity.pdbx_description
1 polymer ?
#
loop_
_entity_poly.entity_id
_entity_poly.type
_entity_poly.pdbx_seq_one_letter_code
_entity_poly.pdbx_strand_id
1 'polypeptide(L)'
;SSKKMQKLGRVPFSNFGQQKRLMRFEPLKNYDVKPEQYKIIYFIFAESAVIIGYDIYYVLYLHEPPIYELSTKEFRKAFLKEIVPVTNSTSLFRFHILTSSVENTPIPSHVLVKDDTCQVARAYTPIAFTRETIDLLVKKYDDGLVSKHIHNLKVGDKMEMLGPIWSFPYETNMADEIGMIAGGTGINPMYQLIKQILRDPLDNTKISLIYANRNEGEIVLKNELEILSRNRPDRLRVYYVLDEAPKNWEYGKGIISKKILKENLPTGARSLVLVCGPEPMVKYLAGRKVAANNQGAIDGLLKELEYTEQNALTINNLAFSNQIIMSEQPKKEKKSEIKLKYVGSDQYSSKVDLEILQSLYLEPSKSMVETDKGSTLTFTPTVAAYPAVKNLKQHEKKRILVTGGAGFVGSHLVDRLMLMGHEVIALDNLFTGNKRNIIHWVGHPNFEFVRHDVVDPFMVEVDQIYHLACPASPPHYQYNPVKTVKTSVMGTINMLGLAKRTKARFLLTSTSEIYGDPIPEQHPQVESYWGNVNPIGPRACYDEGKRVGETLTYAYAKQDNVDVRVARIFNTFGPRMNEFDGRVVSNFIIQALKGEDITVYGDGSQTRSFAYVHDLVDGLISLMNGNYTDPGFLSSLIILMSVIFLVNLGNPEEFAIQHFAEVIRDTVNKSVDIVNLPATTDDPQRRKPDITRAKQFLGWSPKFTVAQGVEDTVAYFRTRLESL
;
A
#
# COMPACT_ATOMS: atom_id res chain seq x y z
N SER A 1 40.82 10.56 34.28
CA SER A 1 41.95 11.43 34.65
C SER A 1 42.24 12.37 33.50
N SER A 2 42.04 13.66 33.74
CA SER A 2 42.09 14.78 32.79
C SER A 2 43.50 15.15 32.33
N LYS A 3 43.56 15.85 31.18
CA LYS A 3 44.63 16.75 30.68
C LYS A 3 45.75 16.11 29.84
N LYS A 4 45.61 16.25 28.51
CA LYS A 4 46.57 16.97 27.65
C LYS A 4 46.01 17.12 26.23
N MET A 5 45.29 18.22 26.03
CA MET A 5 45.08 18.81 24.71
C MET A 5 46.17 19.88 24.49
N GLN A 6 46.47 20.15 23.22
CA GLN A 6 47.28 21.24 22.67
C GLN A 6 48.80 21.01 22.54
N LYS A 7 49.23 20.75 21.30
CA LYS A 7 50.08 21.69 20.55
C LYS A 7 50.26 21.23 19.08
N LEU A 8 50.40 22.23 18.20
CA LEU A 8 50.70 22.20 16.77
C LEU A 8 49.46 21.96 15.88
N GLY A 9 48.97 22.88 15.05
CA GLY A 9 49.55 24.10 14.47
C GLY A 9 49.22 24.09 12.98
N ARG A 10 48.39 25.03 12.51
CA ARG A 10 48.10 25.27 11.07
C ARG A 10 49.43 25.62 10.34
N VAL A 11 49.66 25.24 9.08
CA VAL A 11 49.45 25.97 7.79
C VAL A 11 50.40 25.28 6.73
N PRO A 12 50.30 25.38 5.37
CA PRO A 12 49.21 25.51 4.38
C PRO A 12 49.22 24.43 3.25
N PHE A 13 48.17 24.45 2.42
CA PHE A 13 48.14 23.92 1.05
C PHE A 13 49.15 24.61 0.13
N SER A 14 49.98 23.85 -0.61
CA SER A 14 50.40 24.19 -1.98
C SER A 14 51.05 22.99 -2.70
N ASN A 15 50.84 22.95 -4.02
CA ASN A 15 51.54 22.18 -5.07
C ASN A 15 51.01 20.80 -5.47
N PHE A 16 50.11 20.86 -6.47
CA PHE A 16 49.97 19.89 -7.55
C PHE A 16 51.32 19.62 -8.25
N GLY A 17 51.62 18.36 -8.56
CA GLY A 17 52.74 17.98 -9.43
C GLY A 17 52.80 16.46 -9.64
N GLN A 18 52.50 16.04 -10.86
CA GLN A 18 52.53 14.67 -11.39
C GLN A 18 53.72 13.82 -10.93
N GLN A 19 53.48 12.52 -10.65
CA GLN A 19 54.31 11.44 -11.21
C GLN A 19 53.67 10.05 -11.02
N LYS A 20 53.41 9.39 -12.16
CA LYS A 20 53.18 7.95 -12.27
C LYS A 20 54.39 7.20 -11.70
N ARG A 21 54.19 6.25 -10.79
CA ARG A 21 55.15 5.16 -10.56
C ARG A 21 54.43 3.87 -10.20
N LEU A 22 54.65 2.86 -11.05
CA LEU A 22 54.28 1.47 -10.85
C LEU A 22 54.78 0.96 -9.49
N MET A 23 53.91 0.38 -8.68
CA MET A 23 54.31 -0.41 -7.51
C MET A 23 54.90 -1.74 -8.00
N ARG A 24 56.22 -1.85 -7.97
CA ARG A 24 56.91 -3.15 -7.86
C ARG A 24 56.88 -3.54 -6.38
N PHE A 25 56.34 -4.71 -6.07
CA PHE A 25 56.46 -5.32 -4.75
C PHE A 25 57.91 -5.77 -4.55
N GLU A 26 58.61 -5.20 -3.57
CA GLU A 26 59.81 -5.81 -2.98
C GLU A 26 59.39 -6.72 -1.82
N PRO A 27 60.06 -7.88 -1.61
CA PRO A 27 59.74 -8.78 -0.52
C PRO A 27 60.17 -8.16 0.82
N LEU A 28 59.23 -8.14 1.77
CA LEU A 28 59.44 -7.66 3.14
C LEU A 28 60.60 -8.40 3.81
N LYS A 29 61.65 -7.66 4.17
CA LYS A 29 62.74 -8.15 5.04
C LYS A 29 62.24 -8.31 6.48
N ASN A 30 62.73 -9.37 7.12
CA ASN A 30 62.55 -9.78 8.51
C ASN A 30 62.43 -8.60 9.50
N TYR A 31 61.25 -8.46 10.11
CA TYR A 31 61.08 -7.71 11.35
C TYR A 31 61.48 -8.61 12.52
N ASP A 32 62.47 -8.17 13.29
CA ASP A 32 62.89 -8.82 14.52
C ASP A 32 61.90 -8.47 15.64
N VAL A 33 60.80 -9.23 15.71
CA VAL A 33 59.71 -9.03 16.66
C VAL A 33 60.12 -9.65 18.00
N LYS A 34 60.23 -8.82 19.04
CA LYS A 34 60.61 -9.29 20.39
C LYS A 34 59.58 -10.29 20.93
N PRO A 35 59.96 -11.28 21.76
CA PRO A 35 59.06 -12.32 22.28
C PRO A 35 57.78 -11.80 22.95
N GLU A 36 57.83 -10.60 23.53
CA GLU A 36 56.67 -9.97 24.16
C GLU A 36 55.64 -9.43 23.15
N GLN A 37 56.09 -9.02 21.95
CA GLN A 37 55.20 -8.58 20.88
C GLN A 37 54.47 -9.76 20.22
N TYR A 38 55.09 -10.95 20.17
CA TYR A 38 54.42 -12.17 19.76
C TYR A 38 53.24 -12.51 20.68
N LYS A 39 53.36 -12.31 22.00
CA LYS A 39 52.24 -12.53 22.92
C LYS A 39 51.06 -11.60 22.64
N ILE A 40 51.32 -10.32 22.32
CA ILE A 40 50.28 -9.34 22.01
C ILE A 40 49.60 -9.67 20.68
N ILE A 41 50.38 -10.01 19.64
CA ILE A 41 49.83 -10.42 18.34
C ILE A 41 49.02 -11.71 18.48
N TYR A 42 49.51 -12.68 19.25
CA TYR A 42 48.78 -13.91 19.53
C TYR A 42 47.50 -13.67 20.33
N PHE A 43 47.51 -12.74 21.29
CA PHE A 43 46.31 -12.33 22.03
C PHE A 43 45.29 -11.67 21.11
N ILE A 44 45.72 -10.77 20.23
CA ILE A 44 44.84 -10.11 19.25
C ILE A 44 44.27 -11.15 18.28
N PHE A 45 45.08 -12.07 17.76
CA PHE A 45 44.58 -13.15 16.89
C PHE A 45 43.66 -14.12 17.61
N ALA A 46 43.95 -14.47 18.87
CA ALA A 46 43.12 -15.35 19.68
C ALA A 46 41.76 -14.70 20.02
N GLU A 47 41.74 -13.43 20.42
CA GLU A 47 40.47 -12.72 20.64
C GLU A 47 39.70 -12.52 19.34
N SER A 48 40.39 -12.21 18.23
CA SER A 48 39.74 -12.13 16.92
C SER A 48 39.14 -13.46 16.49
N ALA A 49 39.83 -14.58 16.74
CA ALA A 49 39.34 -15.92 16.41
C ALA A 49 38.19 -16.36 17.33
N VAL A 50 38.17 -15.93 18.60
CA VAL A 50 37.04 -16.16 19.51
C VAL A 50 35.83 -15.31 19.11
N ILE A 51 36.02 -14.05 18.69
CA ILE A 51 34.93 -13.20 18.19
C ILE A 51 34.39 -13.75 16.87
N ILE A 52 35.26 -14.10 15.92
CA ILE A 52 34.84 -14.71 14.65
C ILE A 52 34.20 -16.08 14.90
N GLY A 53 34.73 -16.88 15.82
CA GLY A 53 34.15 -18.16 16.22
C GLY A 53 32.80 -18.00 16.92
N TYR A 54 32.63 -16.96 17.73
CA TYR A 54 31.38 -16.60 18.37
C TYR A 54 30.37 -16.07 17.36
N ASP A 55 30.78 -15.23 16.41
CA ASP A 55 29.93 -14.72 15.33
C ASP A 55 29.54 -15.84 14.36
N ILE A 56 30.45 -16.76 14.04
CA ILE A 56 30.15 -17.96 13.24
C ILE A 56 29.24 -18.91 14.03
N TYR A 57 29.46 -19.09 15.33
CA TYR A 57 28.54 -19.85 16.20
C TYR A 57 27.18 -19.16 16.32
N TYR A 58 27.12 -17.83 16.40
CA TYR A 58 25.91 -17.04 16.43
C TYR A 58 25.15 -17.14 15.10
N VAL A 59 25.85 -17.10 13.97
CA VAL A 59 25.30 -17.22 12.61
C VAL A 59 24.92 -18.66 12.24
N LEU A 60 25.63 -19.68 12.75
CA LEU A 60 25.37 -21.10 12.42
C LEU A 60 24.47 -21.83 13.42
N TYR A 61 24.45 -21.44 14.70
CA TYR A 61 23.73 -22.15 15.77
C TYR A 61 22.52 -21.42 16.35
N LEU A 62 22.41 -20.09 16.19
CA LEU A 62 21.14 -19.39 16.36
C LEU A 62 20.50 -19.18 15.00
N HIS A 63 20.15 -20.30 14.34
CA HIS A 63 19.10 -20.26 13.34
C HIS A 63 17.84 -19.73 14.05
N GLU A 64 17.52 -18.45 13.84
CA GLU A 64 16.13 -18.03 13.94
C GLU A 64 15.33 -19.03 13.10
N PRO A 65 14.28 -19.65 13.66
CA PRO A 65 13.44 -20.51 12.87
C PRO A 65 13.00 -19.72 11.63
N PRO A 66 12.99 -20.34 10.44
CA PRO A 66 12.65 -19.65 9.20
C PRO A 66 11.42 -18.75 9.38
N ILE A 67 11.50 -17.54 8.84
CA ILE A 67 10.48 -16.52 9.01
C ILE A 67 9.24 -16.90 8.17
N TYR A 68 8.12 -17.20 8.82
CA TYR A 68 6.88 -17.60 8.13
C TYR A 68 5.82 -16.52 8.27
N GLU A 69 5.72 -15.68 7.23
CA GLU A 69 4.66 -14.68 7.17
C GLU A 69 3.34 -15.33 6.75
N LEU A 70 2.23 -15.14 7.48
CA LEU A 70 0.92 -15.62 7.01
C LEU A 70 0.44 -14.86 5.77
N SER A 71 -0.31 -15.52 4.88
CA SER A 71 -0.86 -14.91 3.66
C SER A 71 -2.38 -14.94 3.65
N THR A 72 -3.01 -13.87 3.17
CA THR A 72 -4.46 -13.80 2.96
C THR A 72 -4.92 -14.44 1.64
N LYS A 73 -3.98 -14.87 0.79
CA LYS A 73 -4.26 -15.43 -0.54
C LYS A 73 -3.87 -16.89 -0.70
N GLU A 74 -2.93 -17.37 0.10
CA GLU A 74 -2.33 -18.69 -0.03
C GLU A 74 -2.09 -19.33 1.35
N PHE A 75 -2.17 -20.66 1.43
CA PHE A 75 -1.82 -21.38 2.64
C PHE A 75 -0.31 -21.34 2.85
N ARG A 76 0.11 -21.01 4.07
CA ARG A 76 1.51 -20.98 4.49
C ARG A 76 1.68 -21.80 5.75
N LYS A 77 2.86 -22.39 5.93
CA LYS A 77 3.13 -23.27 7.08
C LYS A 77 3.45 -22.43 8.32
N ALA A 78 2.68 -22.61 9.39
CA ALA A 78 2.92 -22.07 10.72
C ALA A 78 3.41 -23.18 11.66
N PHE A 79 4.30 -22.87 12.60
CA PHE A 79 4.94 -23.86 13.46
C PHE A 79 4.29 -23.89 14.83
N LEU A 80 3.93 -25.07 15.32
CA LEU A 80 3.36 -25.22 16.64
C LEU A 80 4.46 -25.05 17.71
N LYS A 81 4.37 -23.96 18.46
CA LYS A 81 5.35 -23.59 19.50
C LYS A 81 4.99 -24.18 20.86
N GLU A 82 3.70 -24.25 21.18
CA GLU A 82 3.24 -24.62 22.51
C GLU A 82 1.81 -25.19 22.45
N ILE A 83 1.55 -26.19 23.28
CA ILE A 83 0.21 -26.76 23.52
C ILE A 83 -0.08 -26.65 25.01
N VAL A 84 -1.17 -25.99 25.39
CA VAL A 84 -1.61 -25.88 26.78
C VAL A 84 -2.99 -26.53 26.93
N PRO A 85 -3.11 -27.65 27.66
CA PRO A 85 -4.42 -28.23 27.99
C PRO A 85 -5.24 -27.25 28.82
N VAL A 86 -6.49 -26.98 28.42
CA VAL A 86 -7.39 -26.02 29.10
C VAL A 86 -8.53 -26.77 29.80
N THR A 87 -9.13 -27.74 29.12
CA THR A 87 -10.12 -28.68 29.68
C THR A 87 -9.81 -30.10 29.18
N ASN A 88 -10.59 -31.09 29.63
CA ASN A 88 -10.46 -32.47 29.15
C ASN A 88 -10.64 -32.62 27.63
N SER A 89 -11.34 -31.67 26.99
CA SER A 89 -11.66 -31.72 25.57
C SER A 89 -11.13 -30.53 24.77
N THR A 90 -10.52 -29.52 25.41
CA THR A 90 -10.08 -28.28 24.74
C THR A 90 -8.64 -27.94 25.12
N SER A 91 -7.83 -27.59 24.13
CA SER A 91 -6.45 -27.14 24.31
C SER A 91 -6.18 -25.84 23.55
N LEU A 92 -5.26 -25.05 24.07
CA LEU A 92 -4.68 -23.89 23.40
C LEU A 92 -3.50 -24.35 22.56
N PHE A 93 -3.50 -23.99 21.28
CA PHE A 93 -2.41 -24.24 20.34
C PHE A 93 -1.81 -22.90 19.92
N ARG A 94 -0.57 -22.65 20.32
CA ARG A 94 0.15 -21.43 19.98
C ARG A 94 1.10 -21.71 18.83
N PHE A 95 0.84 -21.07 17.71
CA PHE A 95 1.71 -21.17 16.54
C PHE A 95 2.58 -19.93 16.44
N HIS A 96 3.85 -20.14 16.07
CA HIS A 96 4.75 -19.07 15.69
C HIS A 96 4.44 -18.63 14.26
N ILE A 97 4.23 -17.33 14.10
CA ILE A 97 3.95 -16.65 12.82
C ILE A 97 4.75 -15.34 12.80
N LEU A 98 4.99 -14.77 11.62
CA LEU A 98 5.39 -13.36 11.52
C LEU A 98 4.31 -12.61 10.74
N THR A 99 3.92 -11.42 11.18
CA THR A 99 2.96 -10.61 10.43
C THR A 99 3.30 -9.13 10.53
N SER A 100 3.30 -8.49 9.37
CA SER A 100 3.49 -7.05 9.21
C SER A 100 2.27 -6.23 9.70
N SER A 101 1.15 -6.88 10.02
CA SER A 101 -0.18 -6.26 10.18
C SER A 101 -0.81 -6.49 11.57
N VAL A 102 -0.21 -5.94 12.64
CA VAL A 102 -0.73 -6.09 14.02
C VAL A 102 -1.11 -4.77 14.67
N GLU A 103 -0.70 -3.64 14.09
CA GLU A 103 -1.13 -2.34 14.58
C GLU A 103 -2.51 -2.03 13.98
N ASN A 104 -3.53 -2.04 14.84
CA ASN A 104 -4.93 -1.67 14.60
C ASN A 104 -5.75 -2.62 13.71
N THR A 105 -5.73 -3.91 14.03
CA THR A 105 -6.55 -4.92 13.36
C THR A 105 -8.00 -4.92 13.88
N PRO A 106 -9.03 -4.76 13.02
CA PRO A 106 -10.43 -4.92 13.42
C PRO A 106 -10.69 -6.41 13.67
N ILE A 107 -11.06 -6.81 14.88
CA ILE A 107 -11.26 -8.22 15.24
C ILE A 107 -12.78 -8.49 15.31
N PRO A 108 -13.31 -9.52 14.61
CA PRO A 108 -12.85 -10.91 14.51
C PRO A 108 -12.21 -11.25 13.16
N SER A 109 -10.93 -11.62 13.22
CA SER A 109 -10.25 -12.34 12.14
C SER A 109 -10.33 -13.85 12.34
N HIS A 110 -10.48 -14.60 11.26
CA HIS A 110 -10.30 -16.05 11.26
C HIS A 110 -9.06 -16.44 10.45
N VAL A 111 -8.50 -17.61 10.73
CA VAL A 111 -7.55 -18.28 9.85
C VAL A 111 -8.19 -19.55 9.31
N LEU A 112 -8.01 -19.82 8.02
CA LEU A 112 -8.28 -21.13 7.45
C LEU A 112 -7.10 -22.02 7.77
N VAL A 113 -7.41 -23.17 8.35
CA VAL A 113 -6.43 -24.15 8.75
C VAL A 113 -6.72 -25.45 7.99
N LYS A 114 -5.67 -26.02 7.41
CA LYS A 114 -5.74 -27.24 6.62
C LYS A 114 -4.70 -28.25 7.13
N ASP A 115 -5.04 -29.52 6.95
CA ASP A 115 -4.18 -30.68 7.18
C ASP A 115 -3.55 -31.10 5.84
N ASP A 116 -2.24 -31.38 5.82
CA ASP A 116 -1.50 -31.86 4.65
C ASP A 116 -2.14 -33.12 4.02
N THR A 117 -2.90 -33.91 4.81
CA THR A 117 -3.57 -35.14 4.40
C THR A 117 -5.07 -34.99 4.10
N CYS A 118 -5.71 -33.88 4.50
CA CYS A 118 -7.13 -33.65 4.25
C CYS A 118 -7.34 -32.55 3.19
N GLN A 119 -8.20 -32.81 2.20
CA GLN A 119 -8.61 -31.80 1.21
C GLN A 119 -9.57 -30.72 1.77
N VAL A 120 -9.84 -30.72 3.08
CA VAL A 120 -10.83 -29.84 3.73
C VAL A 120 -10.14 -28.82 4.64
N ALA A 121 -10.28 -27.53 4.32
CA ALA A 121 -9.89 -26.44 5.21
C ALA A 121 -11.03 -26.07 6.16
N ARG A 122 -10.70 -25.69 7.41
CA ARG A 122 -11.65 -25.20 8.41
C ARG A 122 -11.20 -23.86 8.97
N ALA A 123 -12.15 -22.95 9.15
CA ALA A 123 -11.86 -21.67 9.79
C ALA A 123 -11.79 -21.83 11.32
N TYR A 124 -10.82 -21.15 11.91
CA TYR A 124 -10.64 -21.04 13.36
C TYR A 124 -10.47 -19.57 13.74
N THR A 125 -11.17 -19.15 14.78
CA THR A 125 -11.00 -17.82 15.39
C THR A 125 -9.87 -17.88 16.42
N PRO A 126 -8.82 -17.05 16.29
CA PRO A 126 -7.83 -16.91 17.34
C PRO A 126 -8.43 -16.36 18.63
N ILE A 127 -7.74 -16.51 19.75
CA ILE A 127 -8.05 -15.78 20.99
C ILE A 127 -7.00 -14.71 21.30
N ALA A 128 -5.81 -14.84 20.68
CA ALA A 128 -4.78 -13.83 20.62
C ALA A 128 -4.08 -13.89 19.25
N PHE A 129 -3.75 -12.72 18.72
CA PHE A 129 -3.04 -12.56 17.46
C PHE A 129 -2.02 -11.44 17.63
N THR A 130 -0.74 -11.78 17.62
CA THR A 130 0.39 -10.86 17.81
C THR A 130 1.28 -10.87 16.57
N ARG A 131 2.36 -10.05 16.57
CA ARG A 131 3.33 -10.05 15.46
C ARG A 131 4.04 -11.39 15.30
N GLU A 132 4.15 -12.15 16.38
CA GLU A 132 4.99 -13.34 16.46
C GLU A 132 4.20 -14.63 16.71
N THR A 133 2.94 -14.51 17.16
CA THR A 133 2.15 -15.67 17.57
C THR A 133 0.68 -15.55 17.24
N ILE A 134 0.07 -16.70 16.95
CA ILE A 134 -1.38 -16.88 16.86
C ILE A 134 -1.80 -18.00 17.80
N ASP A 135 -2.78 -17.71 18.65
CA ASP A 135 -3.27 -18.61 19.68
C ASP A 135 -4.66 -19.12 19.28
N LEU A 136 -4.76 -20.41 18.98
CA LEU A 136 -6.02 -21.09 18.62
C LEU A 136 -6.51 -21.93 19.79
N LEU A 137 -7.69 -21.61 20.33
CA LEU A 137 -8.34 -22.42 21.36
C LEU A 137 -9.30 -23.41 20.70
N VAL A 138 -8.92 -24.69 20.67
CA VAL A 138 -9.56 -25.71 19.84
C VAL A 138 -10.10 -26.86 20.71
N LYS A 139 -11.39 -27.17 20.53
CA LYS A 139 -12.05 -28.32 21.15
C LYS A 139 -11.92 -29.55 20.23
N LYS A 140 -11.68 -30.71 20.83
CA LYS A 140 -11.64 -32.00 20.16
C LYS A 140 -13.07 -32.51 19.98
N TYR A 141 -13.45 -32.77 18.73
CA TYR A 141 -14.72 -33.40 18.37
C TYR A 141 -14.49 -34.81 17.82
N ASP A 142 -15.33 -35.77 18.20
CA ASP A 142 -15.20 -37.18 17.81
C ASP A 142 -15.50 -37.41 16.32
N ASP A 143 -16.16 -36.48 15.65
CA ASP A 143 -16.47 -36.47 14.21
C ASP A 143 -15.65 -35.41 13.44
N GLY A 144 -14.89 -34.56 14.14
CA GLY A 144 -14.17 -33.44 13.54
C GLY A 144 -12.81 -33.82 12.95
N LEU A 145 -12.72 -33.90 11.62
CA LEU A 145 -11.49 -34.23 10.89
C LEU A 145 -10.31 -33.30 11.25
N VAL A 146 -10.48 -31.98 11.10
CA VAL A 146 -9.39 -31.01 11.37
C VAL A 146 -9.13 -30.83 12.86
N SER A 147 -10.15 -30.89 13.73
CA SER A 147 -9.94 -30.80 15.18
C SER A 147 -9.17 -31.98 15.75
N LYS A 148 -9.38 -33.20 15.22
CA LYS A 148 -8.58 -34.38 15.58
C LYS A 148 -7.13 -34.22 15.14
N HIS A 149 -6.92 -33.75 13.91
CA HIS A 149 -5.59 -33.50 13.39
C HIS A 149 -4.81 -32.50 14.27
N ILE A 150 -5.42 -31.34 14.59
CA ILE A 150 -4.80 -30.34 15.48
C ILE A 150 -4.38 -30.95 16.82
N HIS A 151 -5.24 -31.79 17.43
CA HIS A 151 -4.94 -32.46 18.70
C HIS A 151 -3.89 -33.58 18.61
N ASN A 152 -3.55 -34.03 17.40
CA ASN A 152 -2.49 -35.02 17.18
C ASN A 152 -1.13 -34.37 16.88
N LEU A 153 -1.08 -33.04 16.68
CA LEU A 153 0.17 -32.32 16.50
C LEU A 153 1.03 -32.35 17.77
N LYS A 154 2.34 -32.37 17.58
CA LYS A 154 3.36 -32.22 18.63
C LYS A 154 4.06 -30.87 18.45
N VAL A 155 4.61 -30.35 19.55
CA VAL A 155 5.43 -29.13 19.48
C VAL A 155 6.57 -29.33 18.47
N GLY A 156 6.72 -28.38 17.54
CA GLY A 156 7.63 -28.47 16.40
C GLY A 156 6.95 -28.85 15.07
N ASP A 157 5.75 -29.43 15.10
CA ASP A 157 5.00 -29.76 13.90
C ASP A 157 4.51 -28.50 13.18
N LYS A 158 4.23 -28.65 11.88
CA LYS A 158 3.77 -27.56 11.00
C LYS A 158 2.30 -27.72 10.69
N MET A 159 1.62 -26.60 10.47
CA MET A 159 0.24 -26.59 10.02
C MET A 159 0.04 -25.53 8.93
N GLU A 160 -0.72 -25.87 7.89
CA GLU A 160 -1.06 -24.92 6.83
C GLU A 160 -2.14 -23.94 7.31
N MET A 161 -1.82 -22.65 7.24
CA MET A 161 -2.68 -21.55 7.64
C MET A 161 -2.78 -20.49 6.53
N LEU A 162 -4.00 -20.04 6.25
CA LEU A 162 -4.31 -18.91 5.36
C LEU A 162 -5.10 -17.88 6.16
N GLY A 163 -4.64 -16.64 6.19
CA GLY A 163 -5.25 -15.53 6.92
C GLY A 163 -4.22 -14.48 7.33
N PRO A 164 -4.60 -13.47 8.11
CA PRO A 164 -5.92 -13.27 8.72
C PRO A 164 -7.02 -12.93 7.69
N ILE A 165 -8.22 -13.48 7.88
CA ILE A 165 -9.42 -13.18 7.09
C ILE A 165 -10.35 -12.32 7.95
N TRP A 166 -10.57 -11.08 7.51
CA TRP A 166 -11.43 -10.09 8.18
C TRP A 166 -12.89 -10.38 7.91
N SER A 167 -13.69 -10.44 8.97
CA SER A 167 -14.98 -11.10 8.86
C SER A 167 -16.14 -10.38 9.54
N PHE A 168 -15.83 -9.51 10.51
CA PHE A 168 -16.77 -8.55 11.07
C PHE A 168 -16.01 -7.26 11.43
N PRO A 169 -16.09 -6.20 10.61
CA PRO A 169 -15.37 -4.96 10.82
C PRO A 169 -16.09 -4.11 11.88
N TYR A 170 -15.87 -4.41 13.15
CA TYR A 170 -16.44 -3.61 14.24
C TYR A 170 -15.82 -2.21 14.29
N GLU A 171 -16.67 -1.18 14.39
CA GLU A 171 -16.29 0.23 14.54
C GLU A 171 -16.64 0.71 15.96
N THR A 172 -15.84 1.64 16.48
CA THR A 172 -16.06 2.26 17.79
C THR A 172 -17.48 2.82 17.90
N ASN A 173 -18.25 2.38 18.92
CA ASN A 173 -19.66 2.76 19.13
C ASN A 173 -20.63 2.34 18.00
N MET A 174 -20.34 1.24 17.29
CA MET A 174 -21.24 0.66 16.29
C MET A 174 -22.64 0.35 16.86
N ALA A 175 -22.72 -0.14 18.09
CA ALA A 175 -23.95 -0.41 18.83
C ALA A 175 -23.88 0.21 20.24
N ASP A 176 -25.03 0.56 20.83
CA ASP A 176 -25.04 1.04 22.22
C ASP A 176 -24.92 -0.15 23.20
N GLU A 177 -25.54 -1.28 22.83
CA GLU A 177 -25.52 -2.52 23.61
C GLU A 177 -25.33 -3.75 22.70
N ILE A 178 -24.45 -4.66 23.08
CA ILE A 178 -24.21 -5.93 22.39
C ILE A 178 -24.55 -7.10 23.30
N GLY A 179 -25.55 -7.88 22.92
CA GLY A 179 -25.84 -9.18 23.49
C GLY A 179 -25.02 -10.26 22.80
N MET A 180 -24.39 -11.15 23.55
CA MET A 180 -23.60 -12.26 23.01
C MET A 180 -24.12 -13.57 23.61
N ILE A 181 -24.30 -14.60 22.78
CA ILE A 181 -24.66 -15.94 23.20
C ILE A 181 -23.59 -16.90 22.69
N ALA A 182 -22.78 -17.46 23.59
CA ALA A 182 -21.68 -18.36 23.26
C ALA A 182 -21.94 -19.77 23.77
N GLY A 183 -21.51 -20.79 23.02
CA GLY A 183 -21.51 -22.19 23.44
C GLY A 183 -20.15 -22.84 23.23
N GLY A 184 -19.54 -23.41 24.28
CA GLY A 184 -18.22 -24.05 24.19
C GLY A 184 -17.14 -23.10 23.62
N THR A 185 -16.42 -23.53 22.57
CA THR A 185 -15.41 -22.71 21.88
C THR A 185 -15.99 -21.60 20.99
N GLY A 186 -17.33 -21.49 20.89
CA GLY A 186 -17.98 -20.35 20.27
C GLY A 186 -17.71 -19.02 20.99
N ILE A 187 -17.08 -19.06 22.17
CA ILE A 187 -16.59 -17.88 22.87
C ILE A 187 -15.43 -17.16 22.16
N ASN A 188 -14.64 -17.86 21.34
CA ASN A 188 -13.43 -17.28 20.73
C ASN A 188 -13.67 -15.94 19.99
N PRO A 189 -14.64 -15.84 19.03
CA PRO A 189 -14.93 -14.57 18.39
C PRO A 189 -15.46 -13.50 19.36
N MET A 190 -16.27 -13.91 20.33
CA MET A 190 -16.88 -12.99 21.32
C MET A 190 -15.82 -12.38 22.24
N TYR A 191 -14.92 -13.21 22.77
CA TYR A 191 -13.82 -12.78 23.64
C TYR A 191 -12.92 -11.75 22.96
N GLN A 192 -12.66 -11.97 21.67
CA GLN A 192 -11.86 -11.10 20.83
C GLN A 192 -12.52 -9.71 20.66
N LEU A 193 -13.82 -9.69 20.36
CA LEU A 193 -14.61 -8.44 20.28
C LEU A 193 -14.72 -7.73 21.64
N ILE A 194 -14.95 -8.46 22.74
CA ILE A 194 -14.97 -7.93 24.10
C ILE A 194 -13.65 -7.20 24.42
N LYS A 195 -12.50 -7.83 24.12
CA LYS A 195 -11.19 -7.21 24.36
C LYS A 195 -10.98 -5.95 23.55
N GLN A 196 -11.45 -5.91 22.30
CA GLN A 196 -11.35 -4.72 21.45
C GLN A 196 -12.18 -3.57 22.05
N ILE A 197 -13.45 -3.82 22.33
CA ILE A 197 -14.40 -2.82 22.87
C ILE A 197 -13.93 -2.27 24.21
N LEU A 198 -13.43 -3.13 25.11
CA LEU A 198 -13.00 -2.71 26.45
C LEU A 198 -11.61 -2.06 26.46
N ARG A 199 -10.78 -2.28 25.44
CA ARG A 199 -9.45 -1.65 25.30
C ARG A 199 -9.54 -0.25 24.72
N ASP A 200 -10.53 0.03 23.87
CA ASP A 200 -10.75 1.35 23.30
C ASP A 200 -11.43 2.29 24.34
N PRO A 201 -10.77 3.37 24.78
CA PRO A 201 -11.36 4.32 25.72
C PRO A 201 -12.47 5.18 25.10
N LEU A 202 -12.58 5.24 23.77
CA LEU A 202 -13.61 6.01 23.05
C LEU A 202 -14.89 5.20 22.79
N ASP A 203 -14.81 3.88 22.97
CA ASP A 203 -15.95 2.99 22.85
C ASP A 203 -16.73 2.96 24.18
N ASN A 204 -18.03 3.21 24.14
CA ASN A 204 -18.95 3.22 25.27
C ASN A 204 -19.96 2.06 25.24
N THR A 205 -19.82 1.14 24.29
CA THR A 205 -20.70 0.00 24.10
C THR A 205 -20.73 -0.87 25.35
N LYS A 206 -21.93 -1.28 25.75
CA LYS A 206 -22.16 -2.24 26.85
C LYS A 206 -22.35 -3.63 26.29
N ILE A 207 -21.80 -4.63 26.96
CA ILE A 207 -21.80 -6.02 26.52
C ILE A 207 -22.48 -6.89 27.57
N SER A 208 -23.40 -7.75 27.13
CA SER A 208 -23.98 -8.82 27.94
C SER A 208 -23.75 -10.17 27.28
N LEU A 209 -22.96 -11.04 27.92
CA LEU A 209 -22.58 -12.35 27.43
C LEU A 209 -23.33 -13.45 28.18
N ILE A 210 -24.13 -14.25 27.49
CA ILE A 210 -24.67 -15.52 27.96
C ILE A 210 -23.74 -16.64 27.48
N TYR A 211 -23.09 -17.34 28.40
CA TYR A 211 -22.12 -18.38 28.06
C TYR A 211 -22.58 -19.77 28.53
N ALA A 212 -23.00 -20.60 27.59
CA ALA A 212 -23.54 -21.93 27.84
C ALA A 212 -22.50 -23.04 27.67
N ASN A 213 -22.41 -23.95 28.65
CA ASN A 213 -21.53 -25.11 28.63
C ASN A 213 -22.25 -26.33 29.25
N ARG A 214 -21.68 -27.53 29.07
CA ARG A 214 -22.28 -28.75 29.66
C ARG A 214 -22.15 -28.76 31.18
N ASN A 215 -20.94 -28.57 31.69
CA ASN A 215 -20.66 -28.49 33.12
C ASN A 215 -19.59 -27.42 33.38
N GLU A 216 -19.30 -27.14 34.65
CA GLU A 216 -18.39 -26.07 35.04
C GLU A 216 -16.95 -26.28 34.53
N GLY A 217 -16.47 -27.53 34.48
CA GLY A 217 -15.12 -27.86 34.02
C GLY A 217 -14.90 -27.69 32.51
N GLU A 218 -15.96 -27.42 31.75
CA GLU A 218 -15.91 -27.16 30.31
C GLU A 218 -15.93 -25.66 29.96
N ILE A 219 -16.04 -24.77 30.96
CA ILE A 219 -16.04 -23.31 30.73
C ILE A 219 -14.60 -22.85 30.46
N VAL A 220 -14.28 -22.59 29.19
CA VAL A 220 -12.97 -22.04 28.82
C VAL A 220 -12.94 -20.52 29.01
N LEU A 221 -11.76 -19.94 29.29
CA LEU A 221 -11.57 -18.50 29.54
C LEU A 221 -12.39 -17.93 30.72
N LYS A 222 -12.85 -18.79 31.66
CA LYS A 222 -13.70 -18.38 32.78
C LYS A 222 -13.05 -17.26 33.62
N ASN A 223 -11.80 -17.48 34.03
CA ASN A 223 -11.07 -16.54 34.87
C ASN A 223 -10.86 -15.19 34.18
N GLU A 224 -10.50 -15.22 32.90
CA GLU A 224 -10.26 -14.02 32.08
C GLU A 224 -11.55 -13.22 31.90
N LEU A 225 -12.67 -13.87 31.62
CA LEU A 225 -13.98 -13.23 31.49
C LEU A 225 -14.45 -12.62 32.82
N GLU A 226 -14.26 -13.32 33.95
CA GLU A 226 -14.57 -12.79 35.27
C GLU A 226 -13.70 -11.58 35.63
N ILE A 227 -12.40 -11.61 35.31
CA ILE A 227 -11.50 -10.47 35.51
C ILE A 227 -11.94 -9.28 34.65
N LEU A 228 -12.25 -9.48 33.37
CA LEU A 228 -12.73 -8.42 32.49
C LEU A 228 -14.04 -7.81 32.99
N SER A 229 -14.99 -8.64 33.43
CA SER A 229 -16.27 -8.20 33.97
C SER A 229 -16.12 -7.46 35.29
N ARG A 230 -15.24 -7.91 36.20
CA ARG A 230 -14.93 -7.21 37.47
C ARG A 230 -14.22 -5.88 37.25
N ASN A 231 -13.37 -5.78 36.22
CA ASN A 231 -12.65 -4.55 35.89
C ASN A 231 -13.53 -3.49 35.22
N ARG A 232 -14.60 -3.92 34.53
CA ARG A 232 -15.53 -3.05 33.79
C ARG A 232 -16.99 -3.49 34.02
N PRO A 233 -17.49 -3.48 35.28
CA PRO A 233 -18.82 -4.00 35.61
C PRO A 233 -19.97 -3.16 35.02
N ASP A 234 -19.67 -1.90 34.67
CA ASP A 234 -20.56 -0.98 33.96
C ASP A 234 -20.69 -1.29 32.45
N ARG A 235 -19.72 -2.03 31.88
CA ARG A 235 -19.63 -2.31 30.45
C ARG A 235 -19.65 -3.79 30.06
N LEU A 236 -19.36 -4.73 30.94
CA LEU A 236 -19.39 -6.16 30.64
C LEU A 236 -20.08 -6.96 31.75
N ARG A 237 -21.19 -7.60 31.39
CA ARG A 237 -21.89 -8.60 32.21
C ARG A 237 -21.72 -9.98 31.60
N VAL A 238 -21.39 -10.97 32.41
CA VAL A 238 -21.28 -12.38 31.99
C VAL A 238 -22.28 -13.22 32.80
N TYR A 239 -23.08 -14.03 32.11
CA TYR A 239 -24.09 -14.90 32.69
C TYR A 239 -23.89 -16.33 32.18
N TYR A 240 -23.58 -17.26 33.08
CA TYR A 240 -23.28 -18.64 32.68
C TYR A 240 -24.55 -19.51 32.66
N VAL A 241 -24.59 -20.51 31.78
CA VAL A 241 -25.67 -21.50 31.74
C VAL A 241 -25.05 -22.89 31.68
N LEU A 242 -25.42 -23.78 32.59
CA LEU A 242 -24.91 -25.15 32.63
C LEU A 242 -26.03 -26.16 32.49
N ASP A 243 -25.86 -27.10 31.57
CA ASP A 243 -26.78 -28.24 31.38
C ASP A 243 -26.76 -29.16 32.62
N GLU A 244 -25.55 -29.57 33.03
CA GLU A 244 -25.24 -30.38 34.20
C GLU A 244 -24.70 -29.49 35.34
N ALA A 245 -25.56 -28.60 35.85
CA ALA A 245 -25.19 -27.64 36.89
C ALA A 245 -25.02 -28.31 38.28
N PRO A 246 -23.96 -27.99 39.06
CA PRO A 246 -23.85 -28.45 40.44
C PRO A 246 -24.98 -27.86 41.30
N LYS A 247 -25.28 -28.51 42.44
CA LYS A 247 -26.41 -28.12 43.31
C LYS A 247 -26.36 -26.65 43.74
N ASN A 248 -25.16 -26.12 43.98
CA ASN A 248 -24.87 -24.74 44.38
C ASN A 248 -24.64 -23.77 43.21
N TRP A 249 -24.99 -24.12 41.97
CA TRP A 249 -24.84 -23.21 40.83
C TRP A 249 -25.82 -22.04 40.90
N GLU A 250 -25.29 -20.81 40.88
CA GLU A 250 -26.04 -19.57 41.07
C GLU A 250 -26.60 -18.99 39.76
N TYR A 251 -26.10 -19.46 38.60
CA TYR A 251 -26.54 -19.00 37.29
C TYR A 251 -27.59 -19.94 36.65
N GLY A 252 -27.80 -19.82 35.34
CA GLY A 252 -28.78 -20.61 34.60
C GLY A 252 -28.50 -22.11 34.68
N LYS A 253 -29.57 -22.91 34.87
CA LYS A 253 -29.53 -24.38 34.91
C LYS A 253 -30.31 -24.96 33.72
N GLY A 254 -29.77 -25.99 33.09
CA GLY A 254 -30.33 -26.63 31.90
C GLY A 254 -30.01 -25.88 30.61
N ILE A 255 -30.95 -25.88 29.66
CA ILE A 255 -30.80 -25.21 28.36
C ILE A 255 -31.11 -23.71 28.44
N ILE A 256 -30.61 -22.94 27.48
CA ILE A 256 -30.96 -21.52 27.34
C ILE A 256 -32.47 -21.40 27.12
N SER A 257 -33.16 -20.68 28.01
CA SER A 257 -34.60 -20.49 27.94
C SER A 257 -34.97 -19.07 27.52
N LYS A 258 -36.20 -18.89 27.05
CA LYS A 258 -36.76 -17.57 26.73
C LYS A 258 -36.65 -16.57 27.88
N LYS A 259 -36.80 -17.06 29.13
CA LYS A 259 -36.63 -16.26 30.35
C LYS A 259 -35.19 -15.74 30.48
N ILE A 260 -34.21 -16.62 30.33
CA ILE A 260 -32.78 -16.26 30.41
C ILE A 260 -32.44 -15.21 29.34
N LEU A 261 -32.94 -15.38 28.11
CA LEU A 261 -32.71 -14.42 27.04
C LEU A 261 -33.32 -13.04 27.34
N LYS A 262 -34.58 -12.99 27.82
CA LYS A 262 -35.24 -11.72 28.19
C LYS A 262 -34.54 -10.97 29.31
N GLU A 263 -33.98 -11.68 30.29
CA GLU A 263 -33.34 -11.08 31.46
C GLU A 263 -31.89 -10.62 31.21
N ASN A 264 -31.27 -11.10 30.12
CA ASN A 264 -29.83 -10.93 29.89
C ASN A 264 -29.46 -10.38 28.50
N LEU A 265 -30.39 -10.26 27.54
CA LEU A 265 -30.10 -9.65 26.24
C LEU A 265 -30.67 -8.24 26.11
N PRO A 266 -30.03 -7.35 25.33
CA PRO A 266 -30.47 -5.97 25.14
C PRO A 266 -31.60 -5.85 24.12
N THR A 267 -32.60 -5.02 24.43
CA THR A 267 -33.77 -4.75 23.57
C THR A 267 -33.78 -3.32 22.99
N GLY A 268 -32.72 -2.55 23.19
CA GLY A 268 -32.61 -1.16 22.72
C GLY A 268 -32.61 -1.03 21.19
N ALA A 269 -33.01 0.13 20.67
CA ALA A 269 -33.11 0.38 19.22
C ALA A 269 -31.77 0.27 18.47
N ARG A 270 -30.64 0.46 19.16
CA ARG A 270 -29.27 0.27 18.65
C ARG A 270 -28.57 -0.93 19.30
N SER A 271 -29.32 -1.99 19.60
CA SER A 271 -28.76 -3.23 20.14
C SER A 271 -28.38 -4.23 19.04
N LEU A 272 -27.33 -4.99 19.29
CA LEU A 272 -26.87 -6.07 18.41
C LEU A 272 -26.73 -7.37 19.20
N VAL A 273 -27.28 -8.47 18.69
CA VAL A 273 -27.18 -9.80 19.30
C VAL A 273 -26.33 -10.72 18.44
N LEU A 274 -25.32 -11.34 19.03
CA LEU A 274 -24.36 -12.21 18.36
C LEU A 274 -24.44 -13.63 18.93
N VAL A 275 -24.58 -14.65 18.09
CA VAL A 275 -24.74 -16.05 18.52
C VAL A 275 -23.65 -16.94 17.92
N CYS A 276 -22.87 -17.66 18.74
CA CYS A 276 -21.87 -18.62 18.27
C CYS A 276 -21.87 -19.88 19.14
N GLY A 277 -21.79 -21.06 18.54
CA GLY A 277 -21.72 -22.31 19.29
C GLY A 277 -22.03 -23.54 18.44
N PRO A 278 -22.23 -24.71 19.07
CA PRO A 278 -22.59 -25.94 18.37
C PRO A 278 -23.85 -25.77 17.52
N GLU A 279 -23.90 -26.42 16.36
CA GLU A 279 -25.01 -26.29 15.40
C GLU A 279 -26.40 -26.54 16.03
N PRO A 280 -26.61 -27.53 16.92
CA PRO A 280 -27.90 -27.72 17.60
C PRO A 280 -28.33 -26.51 18.43
N MET A 281 -27.39 -25.86 19.12
CA MET A 281 -27.65 -24.66 19.92
C MET A 281 -27.99 -23.47 19.04
N VAL A 282 -27.21 -23.22 17.98
CA VAL A 282 -27.47 -22.13 17.04
C VAL A 282 -28.84 -22.32 16.37
N LYS A 283 -29.15 -23.55 15.94
CA LYS A 283 -30.45 -23.90 15.34
C LYS A 283 -31.62 -23.64 16.29
N TYR A 284 -31.46 -23.97 17.57
CA TYR A 284 -32.48 -23.75 18.59
C TYR A 284 -32.71 -22.26 18.90
N LEU A 285 -31.65 -21.44 18.87
CA LEU A 285 -31.72 -20.02 19.21
C LEU A 285 -32.13 -19.12 18.04
N ALA A 286 -31.57 -19.36 16.86
CA ALA A 286 -31.60 -18.45 15.71
C ALA A 286 -32.09 -19.10 14.40
N GLY A 287 -32.38 -20.41 14.41
CA GLY A 287 -32.78 -21.15 13.21
C GLY A 287 -31.64 -21.76 12.39
N ARG A 288 -32.00 -22.44 11.30
CA ARG A 288 -31.00 -22.99 10.35
C ARG A 288 -30.41 -21.86 9.52
N LYS A 289 -29.08 -21.81 9.46
CA LYS A 289 -28.34 -20.92 8.57
C LYS A 289 -28.57 -21.34 7.11
N VAL A 290 -28.87 -20.37 6.24
CA VAL A 290 -29.19 -20.63 4.81
C VAL A 290 -27.93 -20.88 3.98
N ALA A 291 -26.84 -20.15 4.24
CA ALA A 291 -25.55 -20.34 3.59
C ALA A 291 -24.39 -19.87 4.49
N ALA A 292 -23.14 -20.19 4.15
CA ALA A 292 -21.96 -19.79 4.96
C ALA A 292 -21.87 -18.27 5.19
N ASN A 293 -22.35 -17.47 4.24
CA ASN A 293 -22.36 -16.00 4.23
C ASN A 293 -23.79 -15.41 4.25
N ASN A 294 -24.80 -16.16 4.68
CA ASN A 294 -26.16 -15.65 4.80
C ASN A 294 -26.89 -16.33 5.95
N GLN A 295 -27.29 -15.53 6.95
CA GLN A 295 -28.03 -16.00 8.11
C GLN A 295 -29.40 -16.53 7.71
N GLY A 296 -30.04 -15.90 6.72
CA GLY A 296 -31.48 -16.04 6.47
C GLY A 296 -32.32 -15.34 7.53
N ALA A 297 -33.65 -15.55 7.48
CA ALA A 297 -34.55 -15.03 8.51
C ALA A 297 -34.24 -15.69 9.86
N ILE A 298 -34.16 -14.88 10.91
CA ILE A 298 -34.03 -15.38 12.28
C ILE A 298 -35.26 -16.23 12.63
N ASP A 299 -35.02 -17.40 13.22
CA ASP A 299 -36.04 -18.33 13.72
C ASP A 299 -35.71 -18.76 15.17
N GLY A 300 -36.50 -19.65 15.74
CA GLY A 300 -36.28 -20.15 17.10
C GLY A 300 -36.55 -19.08 18.17
N LEU A 301 -35.89 -19.21 19.33
CA LEU A 301 -36.20 -18.36 20.49
C LEU A 301 -35.99 -16.86 20.25
N LEU A 302 -35.02 -16.47 19.42
CA LEU A 302 -34.77 -15.05 19.12
C LEU A 302 -35.92 -14.44 18.32
N LYS A 303 -36.50 -15.18 17.37
CA LYS A 303 -37.69 -14.73 16.63
C LYS A 303 -38.89 -14.55 17.55
N GLU A 304 -39.09 -15.48 18.49
CA GLU A 304 -40.17 -15.36 19.47
C GLU A 304 -40.00 -14.21 20.49
N LEU A 305 -38.81 -13.61 20.50
CA LEU A 305 -38.46 -12.42 21.28
C LEU A 305 -38.37 -11.16 20.44
N GLU A 306 -38.89 -11.22 19.21
CA GLU A 306 -38.98 -10.10 18.28
C GLU A 306 -37.61 -9.57 17.80
N TYR A 307 -36.55 -10.39 17.92
CA TYR A 307 -35.30 -10.13 17.21
C TYR A 307 -35.44 -10.48 15.73
N THR A 308 -34.78 -9.71 14.89
CA THR A 308 -34.79 -9.81 13.44
C THR A 308 -33.37 -9.99 12.92
N GLU A 309 -33.21 -10.29 11.63
CA GLU A 309 -31.92 -10.33 10.95
C GLU A 309 -31.16 -8.99 10.96
N GLN A 310 -31.82 -7.89 11.32
CA GLN A 310 -31.18 -6.56 11.43
C GLN A 310 -30.46 -6.37 12.77
N ASN A 311 -30.89 -7.06 13.83
CA ASN A 311 -30.35 -6.90 15.18
C ASN A 311 -29.85 -8.20 15.81
N ALA A 312 -29.99 -9.36 15.14
CA ALA A 312 -29.42 -10.63 15.59
C ALA A 312 -28.67 -11.36 14.46
N LEU A 313 -27.43 -11.79 14.75
CA LEU A 313 -26.52 -12.42 13.80
C LEU A 313 -25.93 -13.70 14.39
N THR A 314 -25.84 -14.78 13.61
CA THR A 314 -25.02 -15.94 14.02
C THR A 314 -23.60 -15.84 13.47
N ILE A 315 -22.65 -15.96 14.37
CA ILE A 315 -21.22 -15.96 14.12
C ILE A 315 -20.79 -17.42 14.06
N ASN A 316 -20.94 -18.08 12.91
CA ASN A 316 -20.31 -19.36 12.66
C ASN A 316 -19.32 -19.17 11.52
N ASN A 317 -18.01 -19.22 11.83
CA ASN A 317 -16.91 -19.07 10.88
C ASN A 317 -17.19 -17.99 9.84
N LEU A 318 -17.09 -16.73 10.26
CA LEU A 318 -17.45 -15.59 9.43
C LEU A 318 -16.56 -15.57 8.17
N ALA A 319 -17.13 -16.01 7.06
CA ALA A 319 -16.88 -15.44 5.76
C ALA A 319 -18.21 -14.79 5.38
N PHE A 320 -18.36 -13.50 5.68
CA PHE A 320 -19.49 -12.72 5.22
C PHE A 320 -18.98 -11.63 4.28
N SER A 321 -19.31 -11.82 2.99
CA SER A 321 -19.37 -10.76 2.00
C SER A 321 -20.60 -9.90 2.26
N ASN A 322 -20.42 -8.58 2.34
CA ASN A 322 -21.41 -7.50 2.23
C ASN A 322 -22.88 -7.92 2.00
N GLN A 323 -23.68 -7.92 3.06
CA GLN A 323 -25.15 -7.80 3.12
C GLN A 323 -25.49 -7.99 4.61
N ILE A 324 -25.91 -6.98 5.37
CA ILE A 324 -27.30 -6.54 5.52
C ILE A 324 -27.26 -5.19 6.26
N ILE A 325 -27.48 -4.08 5.54
CA ILE A 325 -28.52 -3.05 5.81
C ILE A 325 -28.87 -2.47 4.43
N MET A 326 -29.73 -3.17 3.69
CA MET A 326 -30.53 -2.58 2.61
C MET A 326 -31.86 -3.32 2.61
N SER A 327 -32.88 -2.72 3.23
CA SER A 327 -34.27 -3.12 3.05
C SER A 327 -35.01 -1.97 2.38
N GLU A 328 -35.00 -1.97 1.05
CA GLU A 328 -36.15 -1.76 0.17
C GLU A 328 -35.66 -1.94 -1.27
N GLN A 329 -36.37 -2.75 -2.05
CA GLN A 329 -35.94 -3.15 -3.39
C GLN A 329 -35.91 -1.97 -4.37
N PRO A 330 -34.96 -1.99 -5.34
CA PRO A 330 -35.32 -1.57 -6.68
C PRO A 330 -35.08 -2.69 -7.69
N LYS A 331 -36.08 -2.85 -8.55
CA LYS A 331 -35.94 -3.42 -9.89
C LYS A 331 -34.66 -2.89 -10.53
N LYS A 332 -33.84 -3.76 -11.13
CA LYS A 332 -32.70 -3.46 -12.05
C LYS A 332 -32.26 -1.98 -12.06
N GLU A 333 -31.43 -1.58 -11.10
CA GLU A 333 -30.73 -0.28 -11.16
C GLU A 333 -29.21 -0.48 -11.07
N LYS A 334 -28.51 0.33 -11.87
CA LYS A 334 -27.05 0.38 -12.04
C LYS A 334 -26.34 0.50 -10.68
N LYS A 335 -25.26 -0.27 -10.47
CA LYS A 335 -24.28 0.01 -9.40
C LYS A 335 -23.89 1.50 -9.49
N SER A 336 -24.25 2.29 -8.49
CA SER A 336 -23.66 3.62 -8.34
C SER A 336 -22.21 3.43 -7.86
N GLU A 337 -21.26 3.57 -8.77
CA GLU A 337 -19.86 3.79 -8.42
C GLU A 337 -19.75 4.94 -7.41
N ILE A 338 -18.95 4.75 -6.36
CA ILE A 338 -18.51 5.87 -5.53
C ILE A 338 -17.61 6.74 -6.44
N LYS A 339 -18.19 7.78 -7.02
CA LYS A 339 -17.45 8.74 -7.85
C LYS A 339 -16.59 9.61 -6.93
N LEU A 340 -15.27 9.50 -7.06
CA LEU A 340 -14.32 10.36 -6.34
C LEU A 340 -14.62 11.82 -6.69
N LYS A 341 -14.89 12.65 -5.67
CA LYS A 341 -15.14 14.10 -5.86
C LYS A 341 -13.87 14.95 -5.77
N TYR A 342 -12.87 14.47 -5.04
CA TYR A 342 -11.65 15.22 -4.75
C TYR A 342 -10.42 14.34 -4.90
N VAL A 343 -9.33 14.95 -5.34
CA VAL A 343 -7.97 14.37 -5.31
C VAL A 343 -7.11 15.13 -4.31
N GLY A 344 -5.99 14.56 -3.89
CA GLY A 344 -5.08 15.15 -2.92
C GLY A 344 -5.32 14.73 -1.48
N SER A 345 -4.66 15.46 -0.58
CA SER A 345 -4.68 15.22 0.86
C SER A 345 -4.82 16.55 1.61
N ASP A 346 -5.62 16.51 2.68
CA ASP A 346 -5.76 17.64 3.61
C ASP A 346 -4.44 17.90 4.36
N GLN A 347 -3.63 16.87 4.61
CA GLN A 347 -2.33 16.96 5.30
C GLN A 347 -1.36 17.96 4.64
N TYR A 348 -1.38 18.04 3.31
CA TYR A 348 -0.50 18.90 2.54
C TYR A 348 -1.24 20.07 1.87
N SER A 349 -2.49 20.32 2.27
CA SER A 349 -3.36 21.32 1.63
C SER A 349 -3.44 21.16 0.10
N SER A 350 -3.41 19.92 -0.39
CA SER A 350 -3.37 19.59 -1.82
C SER A 350 -4.71 19.12 -2.39
N LYS A 351 -5.77 19.23 -1.59
CA LYS A 351 -7.13 18.83 -1.96
C LYS A 351 -7.70 19.74 -3.03
N VAL A 352 -8.12 19.15 -4.15
CA VAL A 352 -8.66 19.84 -5.32
C VAL A 352 -9.87 19.06 -5.85
N ASP A 353 -10.87 19.78 -6.35
CA ASP A 353 -12.06 19.19 -6.97
C ASP A 353 -11.70 18.48 -8.29
N LEU A 354 -12.13 17.23 -8.44
CA LEU A 354 -11.83 16.41 -9.61
C LEU A 354 -12.55 16.92 -10.86
N GLU A 355 -13.77 17.46 -10.74
CA GLU A 355 -14.53 17.96 -11.90
C GLU A 355 -13.85 19.20 -12.49
N ILE A 356 -13.32 20.08 -11.64
CA ILE A 356 -12.52 21.22 -12.10
C ILE A 356 -11.30 20.74 -12.88
N LEU A 357 -10.56 19.75 -12.37
CA LEU A 357 -9.40 19.19 -13.07
C LEU A 357 -9.80 18.56 -14.41
N GLN A 358 -10.85 17.73 -14.42
CA GLN A 358 -11.36 17.08 -15.62
C GLN A 358 -11.75 18.08 -16.70
N SER A 359 -12.35 19.22 -16.32
CA SER A 359 -12.70 20.28 -17.28
C SER A 359 -11.49 20.87 -18.01
N LEU A 360 -10.28 20.84 -17.41
CA LEU A 360 -9.06 21.40 -18.04
C LEU A 360 -8.50 20.53 -19.18
N TYR A 361 -8.97 19.29 -19.34
CA TYR A 361 -8.47 18.40 -20.39
C TYR A 361 -9.54 17.61 -21.14
N LEU A 362 -10.74 17.43 -20.58
CA LEU A 362 -11.85 16.76 -21.28
C LEU A 362 -12.73 17.74 -22.06
N GLU A 363 -12.84 18.98 -21.59
CA GLU A 363 -13.64 20.04 -22.21
C GLU A 363 -12.70 21.14 -22.74
N PRO A 364 -12.18 21.03 -23.97
CA PRO A 364 -11.31 22.06 -24.51
C PRO A 364 -12.05 23.41 -24.46
N SER A 365 -11.40 24.43 -23.90
CA SER A 365 -12.01 25.76 -23.83
C SER A 365 -12.47 26.19 -25.22
N LYS A 366 -13.72 26.65 -25.32
CA LYS A 366 -14.25 27.37 -26.48
C LYS A 366 -13.49 28.70 -26.61
N SER A 367 -12.20 28.66 -26.91
CA SER A 367 -11.34 29.83 -26.94
C SER A 367 -11.45 30.62 -28.25
N MET A 368 -12.34 30.22 -29.16
CA MET A 368 -12.75 31.05 -30.31
C MET A 368 -14.25 30.89 -30.54
N VAL A 369 -15.04 31.91 -30.18
CA VAL A 369 -16.42 32.02 -30.68
C VAL A 369 -16.32 32.59 -32.08
N GLU A 370 -16.47 31.72 -33.07
CA GLU A 370 -16.65 32.12 -34.46
C GLU A 370 -18.07 32.71 -34.59
N THR A 371 -18.19 34.03 -34.64
CA THR A 371 -19.46 34.68 -35.02
C THR A 371 -19.40 34.99 -36.50
N ASP A 372 -20.01 34.12 -37.31
CA ASP A 372 -20.17 34.38 -38.73
C ASP A 372 -21.24 35.47 -38.92
N LYS A 373 -20.77 36.71 -39.08
CA LYS A 373 -21.56 37.83 -39.59
C LYS A 373 -20.94 38.30 -40.89
N GLY A 374 -21.11 37.51 -41.96
CA GLY A 374 -20.99 37.94 -43.34
C GLY A 374 -19.63 38.55 -43.71
N SER A 375 -18.79 37.75 -44.38
CA SER A 375 -17.56 38.14 -45.06
C SER A 375 -16.40 38.70 -44.23
N THR A 376 -16.54 38.91 -42.92
CA THR A 376 -15.44 39.33 -42.03
C THR A 376 -15.37 38.47 -40.77
N LEU A 377 -14.33 37.62 -40.69
CA LEU A 377 -13.98 36.92 -39.45
C LEU A 377 -13.45 37.95 -38.44
N THR A 378 -14.25 38.25 -37.42
CA THR A 378 -13.86 39.18 -36.36
C THR A 378 -13.38 38.38 -35.15
N PHE A 379 -12.06 38.34 -34.92
CA PHE A 379 -11.48 37.79 -33.71
C PHE A 379 -11.73 38.77 -32.56
N THR A 380 -12.72 38.49 -31.72
CA THR A 380 -12.91 39.25 -30.48
C THR A 380 -12.00 38.62 -29.43
N PRO A 381 -11.00 39.33 -28.87
CA PRO A 381 -10.26 38.81 -27.74
C PRO A 381 -11.20 38.82 -26.54
N THR A 382 -11.91 37.72 -26.31
CA THR A 382 -12.38 37.43 -24.96
C THR A 382 -11.13 37.50 -24.10
N VAL A 383 -11.10 38.44 -23.14
CA VAL A 383 -10.06 38.47 -22.09
C VAL A 383 -9.97 37.03 -21.59
N ALA A 384 -8.89 36.33 -21.93
CA ALA A 384 -8.82 34.90 -21.72
C ALA A 384 -8.92 34.67 -20.21
N ALA A 385 -10.10 34.26 -19.75
CA ALA A 385 -10.34 33.95 -18.36
C ALA A 385 -9.61 32.63 -18.10
N TYR A 386 -8.39 32.73 -17.59
CA TYR A 386 -7.69 31.57 -17.02
C TYR A 386 -8.52 30.99 -15.86
N PRO A 387 -8.42 29.67 -15.59
CA PRO A 387 -9.19 29.05 -14.52
C PRO A 387 -8.94 29.72 -13.17
N ALA A 388 -9.97 29.76 -12.32
CA ALA A 388 -9.85 30.30 -10.97
C ALA A 388 -8.96 29.40 -10.10
N VAL A 389 -8.07 30.01 -9.33
CA VAL A 389 -7.16 29.31 -8.40
C VAL A 389 -7.36 29.78 -6.97
N LYS A 390 -6.93 28.97 -6.00
CA LYS A 390 -6.91 29.37 -4.60
C LYS A 390 -6.02 30.60 -4.40
N ASN A 391 -6.50 31.60 -3.68
CA ASN A 391 -5.69 32.75 -3.30
C ASN A 391 -4.96 32.46 -1.98
N LEU A 392 -3.65 32.23 -2.03
CA LEU A 392 -2.81 32.00 -0.86
C LEU A 392 -2.19 33.30 -0.36
N LYS A 393 -1.93 33.38 0.95
CA LYS A 393 -1.11 34.47 1.49
C LYS A 393 0.33 34.33 0.99
N GLN A 394 1.06 35.44 0.89
CA GLN A 394 2.42 35.46 0.32
C GLN A 394 3.37 34.44 0.98
N HIS A 395 3.28 34.23 2.30
CA HIS A 395 4.15 33.29 3.03
C HIS A 395 3.76 31.82 2.89
N GLU A 396 2.54 31.52 2.42
CA GLU A 396 2.04 30.16 2.15
C GLU A 396 2.32 29.76 0.68
N LYS A 397 2.53 30.75 -0.17
CA LYS A 397 2.81 30.59 -1.59
C LYS A 397 4.25 30.12 -1.80
N LYS A 398 4.42 29.14 -2.67
CA LYS A 398 5.73 28.61 -3.08
C LYS A 398 5.93 28.90 -4.56
N ARG A 399 7.19 29.12 -4.94
CA ARG A 399 7.66 29.20 -6.33
C ARG A 399 8.15 27.81 -6.73
N ILE A 400 7.49 27.21 -7.70
CA ILE A 400 7.67 25.80 -8.04
C ILE A 400 8.06 25.67 -9.51
N LEU A 401 9.22 25.08 -9.76
CA LEU A 401 9.68 24.72 -11.10
C LEU A 401 9.25 23.30 -11.44
N VAL A 402 8.59 23.11 -12.59
CA VAL A 402 8.25 21.80 -13.15
C VAL A 402 8.94 21.65 -14.50
N THR A 403 10.05 20.91 -14.53
CA THR A 403 10.71 20.58 -15.80
C THR A 403 9.96 19.44 -16.47
N GLY A 404 9.74 19.47 -17.79
CA GLY A 404 8.82 18.54 -18.46
C GLY A 404 7.35 18.89 -18.18
N GLY A 405 7.07 20.14 -17.80
CA GLY A 405 5.74 20.60 -17.38
C GLY A 405 4.69 20.61 -18.49
N ALA A 406 5.08 20.55 -19.77
CA ALA A 406 4.16 20.41 -20.90
C ALA A 406 3.96 18.94 -21.32
N GLY A 407 4.60 17.99 -20.64
CA GLY A 407 4.41 16.55 -20.83
C GLY A 407 3.13 16.01 -20.21
N PHE A 408 2.93 14.69 -20.32
CA PHE A 408 1.78 13.98 -19.76
C PHE A 408 1.63 14.22 -18.25
N VAL A 409 2.49 13.62 -17.41
CA VAL A 409 2.41 13.76 -15.96
C VAL A 409 2.67 15.20 -15.51
N GLY A 410 3.61 15.89 -16.15
CA GLY A 410 4.00 17.26 -15.80
C GLY A 410 2.85 18.25 -15.91
N SER A 411 2.01 18.15 -16.92
CA SER A 411 0.88 19.07 -17.09
C SER A 411 -0.22 18.86 -16.04
N HIS A 412 -0.49 17.62 -15.63
CA HIS A 412 -1.41 17.34 -14.52
C HIS A 412 -0.86 17.84 -13.19
N LEU A 413 0.45 17.72 -12.97
CA LEU A 413 1.11 18.31 -11.80
C LEU A 413 1.01 19.85 -11.82
N VAL A 414 1.23 20.49 -12.96
CA VAL A 414 1.04 21.94 -13.13
C VAL A 414 -0.39 22.35 -12.77
N ASP A 415 -1.41 21.65 -13.28
CA ASP A 415 -2.82 21.94 -12.97
C ASP A 415 -3.08 21.89 -11.46
N ARG A 416 -2.56 20.86 -10.78
CA ARG A 416 -2.72 20.69 -9.34
C ARG A 416 -2.05 21.81 -8.56
N LEU A 417 -0.81 22.15 -8.88
CA LEU A 417 -0.06 23.20 -8.19
C LEU A 417 -0.67 24.59 -8.43
N MET A 418 -1.19 24.83 -9.64
CA MET A 418 -1.92 26.06 -9.98
C MET A 418 -3.21 26.17 -9.15
N LEU A 419 -4.05 25.13 -9.12
CA LEU A 419 -5.30 25.14 -8.33
C LEU A 419 -5.05 25.25 -6.83
N MET A 420 -3.92 24.75 -6.33
CA MET A 420 -3.45 24.95 -4.95
C MET A 420 -3.07 26.42 -4.65
N GLY A 421 -2.86 27.26 -5.67
CA GLY A 421 -2.58 28.69 -5.54
C GLY A 421 -1.10 29.09 -5.57
N HIS A 422 -0.22 28.17 -5.95
CA HIS A 422 1.24 28.41 -6.01
C HIS A 422 1.66 29.16 -7.28
N GLU A 423 2.92 29.64 -7.30
CA GLU A 423 3.56 30.19 -8.50
C GLU A 423 4.29 29.06 -9.22
N VAL A 424 3.91 28.80 -10.47
CA VAL A 424 4.37 27.62 -11.21
C VAL A 424 5.08 28.05 -12.49
N ILE A 425 6.32 27.58 -12.63
CA ILE A 425 7.13 27.73 -13.84
C ILE A 425 7.20 26.37 -14.53
N ALA A 426 6.56 26.24 -15.70
CA ALA A 426 6.67 25.06 -16.55
C ALA A 426 7.84 25.23 -17.53
N LEU A 427 8.87 24.39 -17.38
CA LEU A 427 10.07 24.40 -18.23
C LEU A 427 10.04 23.20 -19.18
N ASP A 428 9.97 23.41 -20.49
CA ASP A 428 9.86 22.31 -21.45
C ASP A 428 10.46 22.67 -22.83
N ASN A 429 11.14 21.74 -23.49
CA ASN A 429 11.66 21.97 -24.85
C ASN A 429 10.66 21.58 -25.95
N LEU A 430 9.53 20.97 -25.57
CA LEU A 430 8.47 20.45 -26.43
C LEU A 430 8.93 19.30 -27.36
N PHE A 431 9.94 18.52 -26.94
CA PHE A 431 10.38 17.34 -27.69
C PHE A 431 9.28 16.26 -27.74
N THR A 432 8.72 15.91 -26.59
CA THR A 432 7.53 15.02 -26.48
C THR A 432 6.34 15.69 -25.79
N GLY A 433 6.56 16.83 -25.12
CA GLY A 433 5.51 17.64 -24.53
C GLY A 433 4.74 18.44 -25.58
N ASN A 434 3.55 18.94 -25.22
CA ASN A 434 2.73 19.74 -26.11
C ASN A 434 2.19 20.97 -25.38
N LYS A 435 2.34 22.16 -25.98
CA LYS A 435 1.88 23.43 -25.40
C LYS A 435 0.38 23.44 -25.07
N ARG A 436 -0.43 22.67 -25.81
CA ARG A 436 -1.87 22.50 -25.53
C ARG A 436 -2.15 22.04 -24.10
N ASN A 437 -1.23 21.27 -23.51
CA ASN A 437 -1.43 20.65 -22.20
C ASN A 437 -1.40 21.68 -21.05
N ILE A 438 -0.93 22.91 -21.32
CA ILE A 438 -0.76 23.99 -20.34
C ILE A 438 -1.33 25.33 -20.82
N ILE A 439 -1.98 25.35 -22.00
CA ILE A 439 -2.35 26.60 -22.68
C ILE A 439 -3.38 27.40 -21.87
N HIS A 440 -4.25 26.73 -21.12
CA HIS A 440 -5.28 27.33 -20.27
C HIS A 440 -4.71 28.15 -19.11
N TRP A 441 -3.43 27.97 -18.76
CA TRP A 441 -2.75 28.78 -17.75
C TRP A 441 -1.98 29.97 -18.33
N VAL A 442 -1.78 30.04 -19.65
CA VAL A 442 -1.00 31.13 -20.26
C VAL A 442 -1.71 32.47 -20.03
N GLY A 443 -0.97 33.41 -19.43
CA GLY A 443 -1.49 34.73 -19.04
C GLY A 443 -1.95 34.82 -17.58
N HIS A 444 -2.07 33.70 -16.87
CA HIS A 444 -2.34 33.71 -15.43
C HIS A 444 -1.13 34.30 -14.67
N PRO A 445 -1.31 35.23 -13.71
CA PRO A 445 -0.20 35.92 -13.03
C PRO A 445 0.74 35.00 -12.24
N ASN A 446 0.22 33.85 -11.80
CA ASN A 446 1.01 32.82 -11.09
C ASN A 446 1.66 31.77 -12.03
N PHE A 447 1.52 31.88 -13.34
CA PHE A 447 2.02 30.87 -14.29
C PHE A 447 3.01 31.46 -15.28
N GLU A 448 4.13 30.77 -15.46
CA GLU A 448 5.09 31.05 -16.51
C GLU A 448 5.42 29.78 -17.29
N PHE A 449 5.41 29.87 -18.62
CA PHE A 449 5.93 28.82 -19.49
C PHE A 449 7.24 29.30 -20.12
N VAL A 450 8.31 28.52 -19.92
CA VAL A 450 9.62 28.80 -20.48
C VAL A 450 10.02 27.65 -21.41
N ARG A 451 10.16 27.96 -22.70
CA ARG A 451 10.66 26.99 -23.67
C ARG A 451 12.17 26.86 -23.54
N HIS A 452 12.64 25.78 -22.89
CA HIS A 452 14.04 25.60 -22.55
C HIS A 452 14.39 24.11 -22.44
N ASP A 453 15.63 23.75 -22.76
CA ASP A 453 16.14 22.40 -22.62
C ASP A 453 16.99 22.27 -21.35
N VAL A 454 16.66 21.31 -20.49
CA VAL A 454 17.35 21.12 -19.20
C VAL A 454 18.84 20.82 -19.34
N VAL A 455 19.32 20.38 -20.50
CA VAL A 455 20.75 20.20 -20.75
C VAL A 455 21.54 21.51 -20.69
N ASP A 456 20.86 22.64 -20.90
CA ASP A 456 21.42 23.98 -20.79
C ASP A 456 21.13 24.57 -19.39
N PRO A 457 22.09 25.27 -18.76
CA PRO A 457 21.87 25.89 -17.46
C PRO A 457 20.66 26.83 -17.44
N PHE A 458 19.89 26.78 -16.36
CA PHE A 458 18.72 27.65 -16.15
C PHE A 458 18.81 28.30 -14.78
N MET A 459 18.62 29.63 -14.74
CA MET A 459 18.82 30.45 -13.55
C MET A 459 17.51 31.13 -13.17
N VAL A 460 16.90 30.67 -12.08
CA VAL A 460 15.68 31.23 -11.52
C VAL A 460 15.69 31.05 -10.00
N GLU A 461 14.89 31.83 -9.27
CA GLU A 461 14.71 31.71 -7.82
C GLU A 461 13.44 30.92 -7.51
N VAL A 462 13.58 29.73 -6.92
CA VAL A 462 12.47 28.80 -6.66
C VAL A 462 12.67 28.07 -5.33
N ASP A 463 11.56 27.61 -4.75
CA ASP A 463 11.52 26.93 -3.45
C ASP A 463 11.42 25.40 -3.62
N GLN A 464 10.81 24.93 -4.72
CA GLN A 464 10.67 23.50 -5.05
C GLN A 464 10.95 23.25 -6.53
N ILE A 465 11.58 22.11 -6.85
CA ILE A 465 11.84 21.66 -8.21
C ILE A 465 11.31 20.23 -8.37
N TYR A 466 10.32 20.06 -9.24
CA TYR A 466 9.87 18.76 -9.72
C TYR A 466 10.54 18.46 -11.06
N HIS A 467 11.50 17.54 -11.06
CA HIS A 467 12.32 17.23 -12.24
C HIS A 467 11.75 16.05 -13.04
N LEU A 468 10.84 16.34 -13.98
CA LEU A 468 10.17 15.35 -14.85
C LEU A 468 10.73 15.29 -16.28
N ALA A 469 11.64 16.20 -16.68
CA ALA A 469 12.11 16.29 -18.05
C ALA A 469 12.94 15.06 -18.46
N CYS A 470 12.34 14.14 -19.21
CA CYS A 470 13.00 13.01 -19.87
C CYS A 470 12.01 12.36 -20.86
N PRO A 471 12.43 11.94 -22.08
CA PRO A 471 11.59 11.09 -22.93
C PRO A 471 11.30 9.76 -22.22
N ALA A 472 10.03 9.35 -22.14
CA ALA A 472 9.60 8.26 -21.25
C ALA A 472 9.12 6.99 -21.98
N SER A 473 8.70 7.07 -23.24
CA SER A 473 8.25 5.89 -23.98
C SER A 473 9.38 5.26 -24.81
N PRO A 474 9.41 3.92 -24.96
CA PRO A 474 10.47 3.23 -25.67
C PRO A 474 10.79 3.77 -27.06
N PRO A 475 9.80 4.02 -27.94
CA PRO A 475 10.09 4.59 -29.25
C PRO A 475 10.80 5.95 -29.17
N HIS A 476 10.40 6.82 -28.24
CA HIS A 476 10.94 8.17 -28.14
C HIS A 476 12.33 8.24 -27.52
N TYR A 477 12.60 7.48 -26.45
CA TYR A 477 13.92 7.53 -25.82
C TYR A 477 14.99 6.77 -26.62
N GLN A 478 14.58 5.76 -27.42
CA GLN A 478 15.47 5.02 -28.33
C GLN A 478 15.72 5.76 -29.63
N TYR A 479 14.84 6.69 -30.04
CA TYR A 479 15.02 7.49 -31.25
C TYR A 479 16.33 8.29 -31.23
N ASN A 480 16.70 8.85 -30.07
CA ASN A 480 17.97 9.53 -29.89
C ASN A 480 18.59 9.20 -28.52
N PRO A 481 19.30 8.05 -28.40
CA PRO A 481 19.80 7.58 -27.12
C PRO A 481 20.84 8.54 -26.50
N VAL A 482 21.63 9.22 -27.33
CA VAL A 482 22.60 10.24 -26.87
C VAL A 482 21.88 11.42 -26.22
N LYS A 483 20.81 11.92 -26.84
CA LYS A 483 20.01 13.01 -26.27
C LYS A 483 19.32 12.56 -24.99
N THR A 484 18.76 11.34 -24.94
CA THR A 484 18.17 10.76 -23.73
C THR A 484 19.17 10.75 -22.56
N VAL A 485 20.40 10.24 -22.78
CA VAL A 485 21.45 10.23 -21.75
C VAL A 485 21.82 11.66 -21.33
N LYS A 486 22.01 12.59 -22.28
CA LYS A 486 22.32 13.99 -21.95
C LYS A 486 21.21 14.62 -21.10
N THR A 487 19.95 14.43 -21.46
CA THR A 487 18.80 14.95 -20.71
C THR A 487 18.77 14.36 -19.29
N SER A 488 18.93 13.04 -19.15
CA SER A 488 18.89 12.37 -17.84
C SER A 488 20.08 12.73 -16.95
N VAL A 489 21.28 12.92 -17.52
CA VAL A 489 22.50 13.19 -16.74
C VAL A 489 22.76 14.69 -16.61
N MET A 490 22.97 15.40 -17.72
CA MET A 490 23.27 16.84 -17.69
C MET A 490 22.08 17.65 -17.19
N GLY A 491 20.86 17.26 -17.58
CA GLY A 491 19.64 17.90 -17.07
C GLY A 491 19.53 17.79 -15.54
N THR A 492 19.77 16.60 -15.00
CA THR A 492 19.78 16.38 -13.55
C THR A 492 20.89 17.17 -12.86
N ILE A 493 22.12 17.22 -13.43
CA ILE A 493 23.22 18.03 -12.90
C ILE A 493 22.84 19.50 -12.82
N ASN A 494 22.28 20.06 -13.89
CA ASN A 494 21.90 21.48 -13.94
C ASN A 494 20.81 21.79 -12.91
N MET A 495 19.79 20.93 -12.79
CA MET A 495 18.69 21.15 -11.85
C MET A 495 19.09 20.94 -10.38
N LEU A 496 20.02 20.01 -10.10
CA LEU A 496 20.63 19.87 -8.77
C LEU A 496 21.53 21.07 -8.43
N GLY A 497 22.28 21.58 -9.41
CA GLY A 497 23.06 22.81 -9.27
C GLY A 497 22.18 24.04 -8.98
N LEU A 498 21.01 24.11 -9.63
CA LEU A 498 19.97 25.09 -9.35
C LEU A 498 19.44 24.94 -7.92
N ALA A 499 19.03 23.73 -7.53
CA ALA A 499 18.53 23.42 -6.20
C ALA A 499 19.52 23.80 -5.09
N LYS A 500 20.80 23.46 -5.29
CA LYS A 500 21.89 23.85 -4.38
C LYS A 500 22.00 25.36 -4.22
N ARG A 501 21.93 26.11 -5.32
CA ARG A 501 22.08 27.57 -5.31
C ARG A 501 20.93 28.26 -4.59
N THR A 502 19.68 27.86 -4.89
CA THR A 502 18.48 28.49 -4.33
C THR A 502 18.02 27.87 -3.02
N LYS A 503 18.66 26.77 -2.59
CA LYS A 503 18.20 25.90 -1.49
C LYS A 503 16.81 25.31 -1.72
N ALA A 504 16.42 25.14 -2.98
CA ALA A 504 15.16 24.50 -3.31
C ALA A 504 15.17 23.03 -2.92
N ARG A 505 14.01 22.52 -2.49
CA ARG A 505 13.81 21.06 -2.38
C ARG A 505 13.65 20.47 -3.78
N PHE A 506 14.39 19.41 -4.06
CA PHE A 506 14.47 18.79 -5.37
C PHE A 506 13.83 17.40 -5.37
N LEU A 507 12.88 17.15 -6.27
CA LEU A 507 12.31 15.82 -6.48
C LEU A 507 12.69 15.30 -7.87
N LEU A 508 13.39 14.17 -7.90
CA LEU A 508 13.66 13.41 -9.11
C LEU A 508 12.52 12.44 -9.39
N THR A 509 11.97 12.46 -10.60
CA THR A 509 11.15 11.34 -11.08
C THR A 509 12.03 10.30 -11.75
N SER A 510 12.35 9.27 -10.97
CA SER A 510 12.94 8.02 -11.41
C SER A 510 11.86 7.10 -12.01
N THR A 511 12.16 5.82 -12.21
CA THR A 511 11.32 4.89 -12.95
C THR A 511 11.48 3.47 -12.42
N SER A 512 10.45 2.63 -12.59
CA SER A 512 10.56 1.20 -12.35
C SER A 512 11.54 0.48 -13.29
N GLU A 513 11.91 1.06 -14.43
CA GLU A 513 12.89 0.46 -15.36
C GLU A 513 14.28 0.28 -14.74
N ILE A 514 14.61 1.03 -13.67
CA ILE A 514 15.90 0.85 -12.99
C ILE A 514 16.03 -0.52 -12.29
N TYR A 515 14.90 -1.19 -12.05
CA TYR A 515 14.87 -2.56 -11.55
C TYR A 515 15.20 -3.56 -12.65
N GLY A 516 15.13 -3.15 -13.93
CA GLY A 516 15.44 -3.95 -15.10
C GLY A 516 14.48 -5.11 -15.29
N ASP A 517 15.04 -6.31 -15.47
CA ASP A 517 14.33 -7.58 -15.51
C ASP A 517 14.50 -8.33 -14.19
N PRO A 518 13.60 -8.14 -13.20
CA PRO A 518 13.79 -8.67 -11.86
C PRO A 518 13.76 -10.19 -11.85
N ILE A 519 14.62 -10.80 -11.05
CA ILE A 519 14.58 -12.25 -10.80
C ILE A 519 13.24 -12.66 -10.15
N PRO A 520 12.77 -13.92 -10.33
CA PRO A 520 11.45 -14.35 -9.86
C PRO A 520 11.17 -14.09 -8.37
N GLU A 521 12.20 -14.12 -7.53
CA GLU A 521 12.13 -13.92 -6.08
C GLU A 521 11.94 -12.44 -5.69
N GLN A 522 12.16 -11.50 -6.61
CA GLN A 522 12.05 -10.04 -6.40
C GLN A 522 10.72 -9.49 -6.97
N HIS A 523 9.62 -10.13 -6.57
CA HIS A 523 8.27 -9.76 -6.97
C HIS A 523 7.31 -9.78 -5.76
N PRO A 524 6.78 -8.63 -5.31
CA PRO A 524 6.91 -7.28 -5.88
C PRO A 524 8.32 -6.68 -5.81
N GLN A 525 8.57 -5.63 -6.59
CA GLN A 525 9.83 -4.90 -6.56
C GLN A 525 9.82 -3.90 -5.40
N VAL A 526 10.67 -4.16 -4.41
CA VAL A 526 10.91 -3.28 -3.25
C VAL A 526 12.03 -2.28 -3.54
N GLU A 527 12.02 -1.13 -2.86
CA GLU A 527 13.00 -0.06 -3.08
C GLU A 527 14.45 -0.45 -2.75
N SER A 528 14.65 -1.45 -1.88
CA SER A 528 15.97 -1.98 -1.54
C SER A 528 16.59 -2.83 -2.66
N TYR A 529 15.81 -3.27 -3.64
CA TYR A 529 16.32 -4.05 -4.76
C TYR A 529 17.19 -3.19 -5.68
N TRP A 530 18.38 -3.68 -6.01
CA TRP A 530 19.37 -2.94 -6.80
C TRP A 530 19.09 -2.93 -8.30
N GLY A 531 18.22 -3.82 -8.77
CA GLY A 531 17.91 -4.01 -10.19
C GLY A 531 18.84 -4.98 -10.91
N ASN A 532 18.30 -5.57 -11.99
CA ASN A 532 19.01 -6.43 -12.93
C ASN A 532 18.89 -5.81 -14.33
N VAL A 533 19.78 -4.86 -14.62
CA VAL A 533 19.72 -4.00 -15.82
C VAL A 533 20.89 -4.33 -16.74
N ASN A 534 20.62 -4.42 -18.05
CA ASN A 534 21.67 -4.55 -19.06
C ASN A 534 22.22 -3.15 -19.42
N PRO A 535 23.48 -2.82 -19.11
CA PRO A 535 24.01 -1.46 -19.25
C PRO A 535 24.35 -1.06 -20.69
N ILE A 536 24.31 -2.01 -21.64
CA ILE A 536 24.62 -1.75 -23.07
C ILE A 536 23.47 -2.13 -24.01
N GLY A 537 22.34 -2.58 -23.45
CA GLY A 537 21.15 -2.93 -24.22
C GLY A 537 20.51 -1.69 -24.89
N PRO A 538 19.57 -1.90 -25.82
CA PRO A 538 18.91 -0.80 -26.54
C PRO A 538 18.13 0.16 -25.61
N ARG A 539 17.70 -0.32 -24.44
CA ARG A 539 17.00 0.49 -23.41
C ARG A 539 17.95 1.19 -22.43
N ALA A 540 19.24 0.83 -22.41
CA ALA A 540 20.20 1.32 -21.42
C ALA A 540 20.34 2.84 -21.39
N CYS A 541 20.14 3.53 -22.52
CA CYS A 541 20.18 5.00 -22.57
C CYS A 541 19.17 5.67 -21.61
N TYR A 542 18.02 5.04 -21.38
CA TYR A 542 17.02 5.48 -20.43
C TYR A 542 17.30 4.90 -19.04
N ASP A 543 17.51 3.58 -18.95
CA ASP A 543 17.63 2.84 -17.69
C ASP A 543 18.86 3.31 -16.88
N GLU A 544 20.05 3.31 -17.50
CA GLU A 544 21.28 3.80 -16.86
C GLU A 544 21.24 5.31 -16.66
N GLY A 545 20.63 6.06 -17.58
CA GLY A 545 20.42 7.50 -17.42
C GLY A 545 19.67 7.82 -16.12
N LYS A 546 18.59 7.08 -15.82
CA LYS A 546 17.80 7.24 -14.59
C LYS A 546 18.54 6.73 -13.35
N ARG A 547 19.28 5.62 -13.44
CA ARG A 547 20.14 5.11 -12.34
C ARG A 547 21.23 6.11 -11.94
N VAL A 548 21.91 6.71 -12.92
CA VAL A 548 22.89 7.78 -12.69
C VAL A 548 22.21 9.02 -12.13
N GLY A 549 20.99 9.34 -12.57
CA GLY A 549 20.17 10.41 -11.99
C GLY A 549 19.93 10.23 -10.47
N GLU A 550 19.56 9.03 -10.02
CA GLU A 550 19.45 8.72 -8.58
C GLU A 550 20.78 8.90 -7.86
N THR A 551 21.88 8.41 -8.47
CA THR A 551 23.23 8.54 -7.92
C THR A 551 23.64 9.99 -7.71
N LEU A 552 23.43 10.84 -8.73
CA LEU A 552 23.71 12.28 -8.66
C LEU A 552 22.90 12.94 -7.57
N THR A 553 21.60 12.63 -7.48
CA THR A 553 20.70 13.19 -6.47
C THR A 553 21.20 12.92 -5.06
N TYR A 554 21.61 11.69 -4.77
CA TYR A 554 22.17 11.35 -3.45
C TYR A 554 23.59 11.87 -3.24
N ALA A 555 24.40 12.04 -4.29
CA ALA A 555 25.71 12.67 -4.17
C ALA A 555 25.58 14.14 -3.73
N TYR A 556 24.67 14.90 -4.35
CA TYR A 556 24.38 16.29 -3.95
C TYR A 556 23.79 16.38 -2.54
N ALA A 557 22.93 15.43 -2.14
CA ALA A 557 22.42 15.37 -0.78
C ALA A 557 23.55 15.14 0.25
N LYS A 558 24.47 14.21 -0.01
CA LYS A 558 25.57 13.87 0.90
C LYS A 558 26.66 14.94 0.95
N GLN A 559 27.04 15.49 -0.20
CA GLN A 559 28.17 16.41 -0.31
C GLN A 559 27.77 17.86 -0.04
N ASP A 560 26.59 18.27 -0.53
CA ASP A 560 26.16 19.66 -0.56
C ASP A 560 24.89 19.93 0.27
N ASN A 561 24.37 18.92 0.98
CA ASN A 561 23.14 19.00 1.79
C ASN A 561 21.92 19.51 1.02
N VAL A 562 21.82 19.19 -0.27
CA VAL A 562 20.61 19.47 -1.05
C VAL A 562 19.46 18.62 -0.51
N ASP A 563 18.30 19.24 -0.27
CA ASP A 563 17.10 18.55 0.20
C ASP A 563 16.44 17.82 -0.98
N VAL A 564 16.58 16.48 -1.02
CA VAL A 564 16.19 15.66 -2.18
C VAL A 564 15.07 14.66 -1.88
N ARG A 565 14.31 14.33 -2.93
CA ARG A 565 13.30 13.27 -2.97
C ARG A 565 13.43 12.47 -4.27
N VAL A 566 13.16 11.17 -4.24
CA VAL A 566 13.22 10.29 -5.41
C VAL A 566 11.94 9.47 -5.51
N ALA A 567 11.19 9.65 -6.59
CA ALA A 567 10.01 8.84 -6.90
C ALA A 567 10.35 7.80 -7.96
N ARG A 568 10.26 6.50 -7.64
CA ARG A 568 10.34 5.43 -8.64
C ARG A 568 8.95 5.16 -9.18
N ILE A 569 8.67 5.72 -10.35
CA ILE A 569 7.35 5.72 -10.96
C ILE A 569 7.14 4.42 -11.76
N PHE A 570 6.04 3.72 -11.47
CA PHE A 570 5.57 2.56 -12.23
C PHE A 570 4.61 2.99 -13.35
N ASN A 571 4.25 2.04 -14.22
CA ASN A 571 3.41 2.29 -15.41
C ASN A 571 2.17 3.12 -15.06
N THR A 572 2.11 4.33 -15.60
CA THR A 572 1.06 5.32 -15.35
C THR A 572 0.36 5.67 -16.66
N PHE A 573 -0.96 5.83 -16.60
CA PHE A 573 -1.81 6.17 -17.76
C PHE A 573 -2.86 7.23 -17.40
N GLY A 574 -3.43 7.87 -18.42
CA GLY A 574 -4.41 8.93 -18.23
C GLY A 574 -4.52 9.89 -19.43
N PRO A 575 -5.45 10.87 -19.36
CA PRO A 575 -5.58 11.97 -20.31
C PRO A 575 -4.25 12.70 -20.57
N ARG A 576 -4.06 13.26 -21.76
CA ARG A 576 -2.82 13.91 -22.23
C ARG A 576 -1.61 12.99 -22.42
N MET A 577 -1.72 11.68 -22.18
CA MET A 577 -0.73 10.74 -22.67
C MET A 577 -0.68 10.80 -24.21
N ASN A 578 0.50 10.55 -24.79
CA ASN A 578 0.67 10.63 -26.24
C ASN A 578 -0.12 9.51 -26.92
N GLU A 579 -0.90 9.85 -27.94
CA GLU A 579 -1.67 8.90 -28.74
C GLU A 579 -0.78 7.83 -29.43
N PHE A 580 0.47 8.17 -29.76
CA PHE A 580 1.48 7.30 -30.35
C PHE A 580 2.57 6.90 -29.35
N ASP A 581 2.23 6.89 -28.07
CA ASP A 581 3.15 6.54 -26.99
C ASP A 581 3.74 5.12 -27.13
N GLY A 582 3.03 4.22 -27.79
CA GLY A 582 3.49 2.86 -28.11
C GLY A 582 3.39 1.86 -26.96
N ARG A 583 2.91 2.29 -25.77
CA ARG A 583 2.60 1.39 -24.65
C ARG A 583 1.18 0.83 -24.77
N VAL A 584 0.94 -0.25 -24.04
CA VAL A 584 -0.27 -1.08 -24.15
C VAL A 584 -1.59 -0.32 -23.98
N VAL A 585 -1.67 0.62 -23.03
CA VAL A 585 -2.91 1.36 -22.74
C VAL A 585 -3.32 2.27 -23.89
N SER A 586 -2.41 3.09 -24.40
CA SER A 586 -2.71 3.99 -25.53
C SER A 586 -3.01 3.21 -26.79
N ASN A 587 -2.25 2.15 -27.08
CA ASN A 587 -2.43 1.38 -28.30
C ASN A 587 -3.81 0.72 -28.33
N PHE A 588 -4.21 0.05 -27.25
CA PHE A 588 -5.51 -0.64 -27.19
C PHE A 588 -6.67 0.34 -27.31
N ILE A 589 -6.62 1.48 -26.61
CA ILE A 589 -7.68 2.49 -26.68
C ILE A 589 -7.77 3.08 -28.09
N ILE A 590 -6.63 3.44 -28.71
CA ILE A 590 -6.61 4.04 -30.05
C ILE A 590 -7.07 3.03 -31.13
N GLN A 591 -6.62 1.78 -31.07
CA GLN A 591 -7.07 0.71 -31.96
C GLN A 591 -8.60 0.56 -31.88
N ALA A 592 -9.12 0.40 -30.66
CA ALA A 592 -10.55 0.26 -30.44
C ALA A 592 -11.36 1.50 -30.90
N LEU A 593 -10.85 2.72 -30.68
CA LEU A 593 -11.49 3.95 -31.14
C LEU A 593 -11.50 4.09 -32.67
N LYS A 594 -10.48 3.57 -33.37
CA LYS A 594 -10.41 3.54 -34.84
C LYS A 594 -11.17 2.40 -35.48
N GLY A 595 -11.66 1.44 -34.69
CA GLY A 595 -12.25 0.20 -35.19
C GLY A 595 -11.23 -0.80 -35.73
N GLU A 596 -9.97 -0.68 -35.30
CA GLU A 596 -8.90 -1.64 -35.58
C GLU A 596 -8.87 -2.72 -34.49
N ASP A 597 -8.42 -3.93 -34.83
CA ASP A 597 -8.28 -5.03 -33.87
C ASP A 597 -7.27 -4.67 -32.77
N ILE A 598 -7.57 -5.10 -31.54
CA ILE A 598 -6.67 -4.92 -30.40
C ILE A 598 -5.57 -5.97 -30.45
N THR A 599 -4.32 -5.54 -30.60
CA THR A 599 -3.18 -6.45 -30.80
C THR A 599 -2.50 -6.81 -29.48
N VAL A 600 -2.68 -8.04 -28.99
CA VAL A 600 -1.99 -8.59 -27.82
C VAL A 600 -0.75 -9.36 -28.27
N TYR A 601 0.43 -9.05 -27.73
CA TYR A 601 1.64 -9.81 -28.04
C TYR A 601 1.79 -10.99 -27.07
N GLY A 602 2.01 -12.19 -27.59
CA GLY A 602 2.05 -13.44 -26.82
C GLY A 602 0.66 -14.03 -26.58
N ASP A 603 0.49 -14.73 -25.45
CA ASP A 603 -0.78 -15.32 -25.01
C ASP A 603 -1.60 -14.39 -24.11
N GLY A 604 -1.09 -13.19 -23.81
CA GLY A 604 -1.74 -12.19 -22.97
C GLY A 604 -1.74 -12.52 -21.47
N SER A 605 -1.06 -13.59 -21.05
CA SER A 605 -0.97 -14.03 -19.65
C SER A 605 -0.04 -13.15 -18.79
N GLN A 606 0.85 -12.40 -19.44
CA GLN A 606 1.76 -11.47 -18.77
C GLN A 606 0.97 -10.39 -18.02
N THR A 607 1.46 -10.02 -16.84
CA THR A 607 0.78 -9.04 -15.97
C THR A 607 1.47 -7.69 -15.99
N ARG A 608 0.67 -6.63 -15.89
CA ARG A 608 1.14 -5.26 -15.69
C ARG A 608 0.33 -4.59 -14.60
N SER A 609 0.98 -3.68 -13.88
CA SER A 609 0.27 -2.84 -12.91
C SER A 609 0.11 -1.43 -13.45
N PHE A 610 -1.11 -0.88 -13.42
CA PHE A 610 -1.42 0.42 -14.03
C PHE A 610 -1.89 1.41 -12.96
N ALA A 611 -1.13 2.50 -12.80
CA ALA A 611 -1.50 3.62 -11.94
C ALA A 611 -2.21 4.72 -12.75
N TYR A 612 -3.28 5.27 -12.20
CA TYR A 612 -3.91 6.44 -12.82
C TYR A 612 -3.13 7.72 -12.51
N VAL A 613 -3.10 8.67 -13.44
CA VAL A 613 -2.25 9.88 -13.35
C VAL A 613 -2.51 10.73 -12.09
N HIS A 614 -3.77 10.84 -11.65
CA HIS A 614 -4.09 11.62 -10.45
C HIS A 614 -3.55 10.99 -9.16
N ASP A 615 -3.50 9.65 -9.09
CA ASP A 615 -2.87 8.95 -7.97
C ASP A 615 -1.37 9.22 -7.94
N LEU A 616 -0.71 9.18 -9.10
CA LEU A 616 0.72 9.51 -9.19
C LEU A 616 0.99 10.95 -8.74
N VAL A 617 0.20 11.91 -9.21
CA VAL A 617 0.38 13.33 -8.84
C VAL A 617 0.17 13.54 -7.34
N ASP A 618 -0.81 12.87 -6.72
CA ASP A 618 -0.99 12.85 -5.27
C ASP A 618 0.25 12.32 -4.53
N GLY A 619 0.87 11.27 -5.07
CA GLY A 619 2.08 10.68 -4.52
C GLY A 619 3.28 11.62 -4.63
N LEU A 620 3.45 12.29 -5.78
CA LEU A 620 4.53 13.25 -6.00
C LEU A 620 4.44 14.46 -5.06
N ILE A 621 3.25 15.03 -4.91
CA ILE A 621 3.01 16.18 -4.02
C ILE A 621 3.23 15.78 -2.55
N SER A 622 2.75 14.60 -2.17
CA SER A 622 2.97 14.07 -0.81
C SER A 622 4.45 13.84 -0.53
N LEU A 623 5.18 13.23 -1.46
CA LEU A 623 6.62 12.98 -1.33
C LEU A 623 7.43 14.29 -1.23
N MET A 624 7.12 15.29 -2.05
CA MET A 624 7.78 16.60 -2.00
C MET A 624 7.58 17.28 -0.65
N ASN A 625 6.35 17.25 -0.11
CA ASN A 625 6.01 17.99 1.11
C ASN A 625 6.17 17.17 2.40
N GLY A 626 6.53 15.88 2.30
CA GLY A 626 6.87 15.04 3.44
C GLY A 626 8.04 15.60 4.25
N ASN A 627 7.80 15.87 5.53
CA ASN A 627 8.78 16.36 6.49
C ASN A 627 9.34 15.19 7.30
N TYR A 628 10.34 14.50 6.74
CA TYR A 628 11.15 13.52 7.48
C TYR A 628 12.56 14.04 7.74
N THR A 629 12.74 15.36 7.71
CA THR A 629 13.98 16.05 8.05
C THR A 629 13.70 16.91 9.29
N ASP A 630 13.85 16.33 10.48
CA ASP A 630 13.93 17.13 11.72
C ASP A 630 15.37 17.69 11.83
N PRO A 631 15.58 19.02 11.86
CA PRO A 631 16.90 19.62 11.95
C PRO A 631 17.66 19.32 13.25
N GLY A 632 17.01 18.72 14.26
CA GLY A 632 17.62 18.40 15.56
C GLY A 632 18.36 17.06 15.65
N PHE A 633 18.27 16.20 14.64
CA PHE A 633 18.79 14.82 14.71
C PHE A 633 20.16 14.67 14.04
N LEU A 634 21.09 13.99 14.74
CA LEU A 634 22.52 13.85 14.41
C LEU A 634 22.80 13.61 12.91
N SER A 635 23.74 14.37 12.35
CA SER A 635 24.21 14.27 10.96
C SER A 635 24.72 12.88 10.55
N SER A 636 25.07 12.03 11.52
CA SER A 636 25.47 10.63 11.28
C SER A 636 24.30 9.68 10.94
N LEU A 637 23.05 10.06 11.23
CA LEU A 637 21.84 9.28 10.90
C LEU A 637 21.26 9.65 9.52
N ILE A 638 21.75 10.72 8.89
CA ILE A 638 21.31 11.18 7.55
C ILE A 638 21.60 10.12 6.47
N ILE A 639 22.64 9.30 6.65
CA ILE A 639 22.98 8.22 5.72
C ILE A 639 21.94 7.08 5.77
N LEU A 640 21.41 6.77 6.97
CA LEU A 640 20.33 5.79 7.12
C LEU A 640 18.99 6.37 6.65
N MET A 641 18.77 7.68 6.82
CA MET A 641 17.58 8.38 6.35
C MET A 641 17.56 8.66 4.84
N SER A 642 18.70 8.59 4.15
CA SER A 642 18.75 8.73 2.68
C SER A 642 17.92 7.64 1.98
N VAL A 643 17.75 6.48 2.61
CA VAL A 643 16.89 5.38 2.13
C VAL A 643 15.40 5.70 2.26
N ILE A 644 14.99 6.63 3.14
CA ILE A 644 13.58 6.97 3.41
C ILE A 644 12.97 7.84 2.30
N PHE A 645 13.79 8.62 1.58
CA PHE A 645 13.31 9.59 0.58
C PHE A 645 13.16 9.04 -0.83
N LEU A 646 13.36 7.72 -0.99
CA LEU A 646 13.10 6.99 -2.21
C LEU A 646 11.90 6.08 -2.02
N VAL A 647 10.89 6.30 -2.86
CA VAL A 647 9.57 5.67 -2.72
C VAL A 647 9.07 5.21 -4.09
N ASN A 648 8.58 3.97 -4.14
CA ASN A 648 7.82 3.46 -5.27
C ASN A 648 6.43 4.12 -5.31
N LEU A 649 6.09 4.73 -6.44
CA LEU A 649 4.76 5.24 -6.71
C LEU A 649 4.14 4.48 -7.88
N GLY A 650 3.09 3.71 -7.58
CA GLY A 650 2.37 2.90 -8.54
C GLY A 650 1.13 2.24 -7.93
N ASN A 651 0.39 1.50 -8.75
CA ASN A 651 -0.69 0.65 -8.29
C ASN A 651 -0.15 -0.78 -8.10
N PRO A 652 -0.31 -1.43 -6.94
CA PRO A 652 0.11 -2.83 -6.75
C PRO A 652 -0.88 -3.85 -7.35
N GLU A 653 -2.00 -3.39 -7.91
CA GLU A 653 -2.96 -4.25 -8.62
C GLU A 653 -2.41 -4.64 -9.99
N GLU A 654 -2.31 -5.95 -10.23
CA GLU A 654 -1.84 -6.53 -11.49
C GLU A 654 -3.00 -6.96 -12.37
N PHE A 655 -2.89 -6.63 -13.65
CA PHE A 655 -3.84 -6.99 -14.69
C PHE A 655 -3.13 -7.85 -15.73
N ALA A 656 -3.72 -9.01 -16.06
CA ALA A 656 -3.33 -9.75 -17.24
C ALA A 656 -3.61 -8.88 -18.48
N ILE A 657 -2.68 -8.84 -19.43
CA ILE A 657 -2.84 -8.03 -20.65
C ILE A 657 -4.09 -8.45 -21.44
N GLN A 658 -4.39 -9.75 -21.48
CA GLN A 658 -5.61 -10.25 -22.11
C GLN A 658 -6.87 -9.67 -21.46
N HIS A 659 -6.95 -9.72 -20.13
CA HIS A 659 -8.10 -9.19 -19.40
C HIS A 659 -8.22 -7.66 -19.59
N PHE A 660 -7.10 -6.95 -19.63
CA PHE A 660 -7.09 -5.52 -19.87
C PHE A 660 -7.56 -5.16 -21.29
N ALA A 661 -7.20 -5.95 -22.30
CA ALA A 661 -7.72 -5.80 -23.67
C ALA A 661 -9.25 -5.98 -23.73
N GLU A 662 -9.78 -6.97 -23.02
CA GLU A 662 -11.24 -7.20 -22.91
C GLU A 662 -11.96 -6.01 -22.28
N VAL A 663 -11.42 -5.45 -21.18
CA VAL A 663 -11.99 -4.26 -20.52
C VAL A 663 -12.02 -3.09 -21.49
N ILE A 664 -10.95 -2.85 -22.26
CA ILE A 664 -10.91 -1.75 -23.24
C ILE A 664 -11.91 -1.99 -24.38
N ARG A 665 -11.95 -3.18 -24.97
CA ARG A 665 -12.93 -3.53 -26.00
C ARG A 665 -14.35 -3.27 -25.51
N ASP A 666 -14.67 -3.76 -24.32
CA ASP A 666 -16.03 -3.67 -23.77
C ASP A 666 -16.44 -2.23 -23.42
N THR A 667 -15.47 -1.37 -23.10
CA THR A 667 -15.65 0.05 -22.76
C THR A 667 -15.69 0.95 -24.00
N VAL A 668 -14.86 0.67 -25.01
CA VAL A 668 -14.64 1.56 -26.15
C VAL A 668 -15.46 1.15 -27.36
N ASN A 669 -15.28 -0.09 -27.82
CA ASN A 669 -15.92 -0.61 -29.02
C ASN A 669 -16.00 -2.14 -28.98
N LYS A 670 -17.21 -2.67 -28.80
CA LYS A 670 -17.44 -4.12 -28.70
C LYS A 670 -17.28 -4.88 -30.02
N SER A 671 -17.16 -4.18 -31.16
CA SER A 671 -17.06 -4.81 -32.47
C SER A 671 -15.65 -5.16 -32.89
N VAL A 672 -14.62 -4.69 -32.17
CA VAL A 672 -13.22 -5.01 -32.53
C VAL A 672 -12.82 -6.35 -31.91
N ASP A 673 -12.05 -7.13 -32.67
CA ASP A 673 -11.52 -8.40 -32.19
C ASP A 673 -10.22 -8.17 -31.40
N ILE A 674 -9.86 -9.15 -30.57
CA ILE A 674 -8.56 -9.20 -29.88
C ILE A 674 -7.71 -10.23 -30.62
N VAL A 675 -6.60 -9.79 -31.20
CA VAL A 675 -5.72 -10.63 -32.03
C VAL A 675 -4.37 -10.82 -31.35
N ASN A 676 -3.89 -12.06 -31.34
CA ASN A 676 -2.61 -12.42 -30.73
C ASN A 676 -1.48 -12.38 -31.79
N LEU A 677 -0.43 -11.62 -31.50
CA LEU A 677 0.80 -11.52 -32.29
C LEU A 677 1.97 -12.23 -31.59
N PRO A 678 3.07 -12.58 -32.28
CA PRO A 678 4.25 -13.18 -31.65
C PRO A 678 4.79 -12.32 -30.50
N ALA A 679 5.25 -12.96 -29.41
CA ALA A 679 5.77 -12.25 -28.25
C ALA A 679 6.98 -11.37 -28.61
N THR A 680 7.04 -10.18 -28.01
CA THR A 680 8.17 -9.25 -28.17
C THR A 680 9.39 -9.69 -27.37
N THR A 681 10.57 -9.63 -27.96
CA THR A 681 11.86 -9.91 -27.30
C THR A 681 12.11 -8.92 -26.15
N ASP A 682 12.58 -9.41 -25.00
CA ASP A 682 12.95 -8.63 -23.80
C ASP A 682 11.83 -7.76 -23.18
N ASP A 683 10.56 -8.12 -23.38
CA ASP A 683 9.47 -7.49 -22.61
C ASP A 683 9.39 -8.14 -21.21
N PRO A 684 9.53 -7.35 -20.11
CA PRO A 684 9.54 -7.91 -18.77
C PRO A 684 8.29 -8.74 -18.49
N GLN A 685 8.43 -9.95 -17.97
CA GLN A 685 7.28 -10.83 -17.78
C GLN A 685 6.31 -10.30 -16.73
N ARG A 686 6.83 -9.72 -15.64
CA ARG A 686 6.04 -9.25 -14.49
C ARG A 686 6.65 -8.01 -13.87
N ARG A 687 5.82 -7.03 -13.52
CA ARG A 687 6.24 -5.81 -12.81
C ARG A 687 5.14 -5.30 -11.89
N LYS A 688 5.45 -5.22 -10.60
CA LYS A 688 4.54 -4.90 -9.52
C LYS A 688 5.26 -4.10 -8.45
N PRO A 689 4.81 -2.86 -8.15
CA PRO A 689 5.40 -2.08 -7.08
C PRO A 689 5.06 -2.66 -5.72
N ASP A 690 6.04 -2.75 -4.84
CA ASP A 690 5.77 -2.69 -3.40
C ASP A 690 5.62 -1.21 -3.02
N ILE A 691 4.44 -0.82 -2.52
CA ILE A 691 4.13 0.56 -2.10
C ILE A 691 4.04 0.71 -0.58
N THR A 692 4.60 -0.23 0.18
CA THR A 692 4.57 -0.22 1.65
C THR A 692 5.17 1.05 2.21
N ARG A 693 6.30 1.52 1.66
CA ARG A 693 6.92 2.79 2.06
C ARG A 693 6.03 3.98 1.77
N ALA A 694 5.38 4.02 0.61
CA ALA A 694 4.48 5.10 0.26
C ALA A 694 3.28 5.17 1.23
N LYS A 695 2.73 4.02 1.61
CA LYS A 695 1.65 3.94 2.61
C LYS A 695 2.12 4.40 4.00
N GLN A 696 3.24 3.86 4.47
CA GLN A 696 3.73 4.11 5.83
C GLN A 696 4.22 5.53 6.03
N PHE A 697 5.03 6.03 5.10
CA PHE A 697 5.63 7.35 5.25
C PHE A 697 4.67 8.41 4.75
N LEU A 698 4.14 8.29 3.53
CA LEU A 698 3.36 9.37 2.89
C LEU A 698 1.87 9.32 3.20
N GLY A 699 1.37 8.26 3.84
CA GLY A 699 -0.08 8.04 3.96
C GLY A 699 -0.77 7.88 2.60
N TRP A 700 -0.01 7.45 1.58
CA TRP A 700 -0.46 7.42 0.19
C TRP A 700 -0.75 6.00 -0.29
N SER A 701 -1.85 5.84 -1.02
CA SER A 701 -2.19 4.66 -1.80
C SER A 701 -3.06 5.08 -2.99
N PRO A 702 -3.04 4.35 -4.12
CA PRO A 702 -3.92 4.63 -5.25
C PRO A 702 -5.40 4.54 -4.84
N LYS A 703 -6.21 5.48 -5.33
CA LYS A 703 -7.64 5.60 -5.05
C LYS A 703 -8.51 5.29 -6.26
N PHE A 704 -7.98 5.44 -7.48
CA PHE A 704 -8.74 5.21 -8.70
C PHE A 704 -8.67 3.75 -9.11
N THR A 705 -9.80 3.21 -9.57
CA THR A 705 -9.80 1.93 -10.26
C THR A 705 -9.26 2.09 -11.67
N VAL A 706 -8.74 1.02 -12.26
CA VAL A 706 -8.28 1.04 -13.66
C VAL A 706 -9.44 1.39 -14.60
N ALA A 707 -10.65 0.90 -14.34
CA ALA A 707 -11.83 1.21 -15.16
C ALA A 707 -12.13 2.73 -15.19
N GLN A 708 -12.16 3.39 -14.03
CA GLN A 708 -12.37 4.84 -13.94
C GLN A 708 -11.30 5.63 -14.70
N GLY A 709 -10.03 5.22 -14.57
CA GLY A 709 -8.95 5.85 -15.33
C GLY A 709 -9.08 5.64 -16.84
N VAL A 710 -9.56 4.46 -17.27
CA VAL A 710 -9.77 4.14 -18.69
C VAL A 710 -10.88 4.99 -19.26
N GLU A 711 -12.00 5.16 -18.55
CA GLU A 711 -13.11 6.03 -18.99
C GLU A 711 -12.65 7.46 -19.28
N ASP A 712 -11.93 8.10 -18.35
CA ASP A 712 -11.38 9.44 -18.54
C ASP A 712 -10.42 9.51 -19.73
N THR A 713 -9.57 8.48 -19.88
CA THR A 713 -8.59 8.41 -20.97
C THR A 713 -9.27 8.24 -22.33
N VAL A 714 -10.31 7.42 -22.41
CA VAL A 714 -11.12 7.21 -23.62
C VAL A 714 -11.85 8.49 -23.99
N ALA A 715 -12.46 9.17 -23.02
CA ALA A 715 -13.13 10.46 -23.26
C ALA A 715 -12.16 11.48 -23.84
N TYR A 716 -10.96 11.60 -23.25
CA TYR A 716 -9.91 12.47 -23.78
C TYR A 716 -9.51 12.12 -25.22
N PHE A 717 -9.24 10.84 -25.50
CA PHE A 717 -8.81 10.42 -26.84
C PHE A 717 -9.91 10.53 -27.90
N ARG A 718 -11.18 10.34 -27.52
CA ARG A 718 -12.32 10.53 -28.44
C ARG A 718 -12.39 11.98 -28.93
N THR A 719 -12.41 12.94 -28.01
CA THR A 719 -12.38 14.37 -28.34
C THR A 719 -11.14 14.73 -29.17
N ARG A 720 -10.00 14.11 -28.85
CA ARG A 720 -8.75 14.33 -29.58
C ARG A 720 -8.80 13.83 -31.02
N LEU A 721 -9.36 12.65 -31.27
CA LEU A 721 -9.49 12.08 -32.61
C LEU A 721 -10.53 12.83 -33.45
N GLU A 722 -11.59 13.38 -32.85
CA GLU A 722 -12.55 14.25 -33.54
C GLU A 722 -11.94 15.60 -33.96
N SER A 723 -10.91 16.06 -33.24
CA SER A 723 -10.19 17.32 -33.53
C SER A 723 -9.04 17.19 -34.55
N LEU A 724 -8.69 15.97 -34.94
CA LEU A 724 -7.64 15.62 -35.90
C LEU A 724 -8.26 15.38 -37.28
#